data_AF-A0AAN6TPY2-F1
#
_entry.id   AF-A0AAN6TPY2-F1
#
_cell.length_a   1.000
_cell.length_b   1.000
_cell.length_c   1.000
_cell.angle_alpha   90.00
_cell.angle_beta   90.00
_cell.angle_gamma   90.00
#
_symmetry.space_group_name_H-M   'P 1'
#
loop_
_entity.id
_entity.type
_entity.pdbx_description
1 polymer ?
#
loop_
_entity_poly.entity_id
_entity_poly.type
_entity_poly.pdbx_seq_one_letter_code
_entity_poly.pdbx_strand_id
1 'polypeptide(L)'
;MAAIWVLGAAVFAQALVAALPTTDTPRVRYDLNITWADAPSHHALSTRAQISVPLRIMPLGDSITWGSLSSTGNGYRGPLEEFLSAAGVDVDFIGTRKHGSMVDNDNQGHSGSFLAEIKEYSLLSVAARPNIILLHAGTNDMDLNRDVATAPNRLAAIIDQLLDKCPDASILVAQIIFSTDAAMQARTDNYNAAIADLARRYQEQGRHVMAVDMTKILTQTDLADKKHPNDSGYRKMASAWRDAIQKANDAGWIKKPEPYEGFGFGLGLDGTPSTGKLCEGPNWVNQGTVADLIRVWDPEGQVAPGVDGATQETVVFGDVDGDGRDDYLVVFGDGSVKAWRNAANIPAAGKDRNWEQLGTIATGVGEPGSKVRFADIDGDGRVDYLILYDGGAVKAWRNSGIIGTSSTGRKFEELGTIATGVGEPGSKVRFADVDGDGRADYLVLADDGSIRAWRNTGNLNRVEGSRNFEELGQIAAGVSGVPGSKVRLADYDGDGLADYLILYDGGAVRGYRNTGNLGKDGSKRNFDELGTLATGVAGVSGASVRFADLNGDGRVDYVSVSGVGAVDVWLNTGRNKAAGAVRFADLNGDGLDDFLFVSDRGACDAWLNAGGSPQTWTSIGKVATGVDGATPDNVVFADLDGDRLDDYIVINADGSAKGYRGTGNLNAASGRVWQDLGVIATGVGAAGDKVRFADINGDGIADYLVVWDTGAVDAWLGTGAVLTDARNFNKLGRIAAGVGAPGSKVRFADVDGDGLADYLVTWDGGSVEAWRNNGNLEKQPELPSWEKLGVIAAGVSNQGRVEFGDLNGDKKADYLNVDRETAAVRAYINQCAGSTDPNVVNPGTGGSKSPEWETIECTNPVIVDAAINPTTRWNGVFAPQAWE
;
A
#
# COMPACT_ATOMS: atom_id res chain seq x y z
N MET A 1 -20.89 -56.31 -11.32
CA MET A 1 -21.16 -57.72 -11.71
C MET A 1 -20.19 -58.11 -12.84
N ALA A 2 -19.86 -59.40 -12.95
CA ALA A 2 -18.95 -60.10 -13.91
C ALA A 2 -18.52 -59.33 -15.20
N ALA A 3 -17.23 -59.29 -15.62
CA ALA A 3 -16.23 -60.34 -15.93
C ALA A 3 -16.56 -61.10 -17.25
N ILE A 4 -15.65 -61.38 -18.22
CA ILE A 4 -14.49 -62.30 -18.17
C ILE A 4 -13.63 -62.29 -19.50
N TRP A 5 -12.27 -62.27 -19.41
CA TRP A 5 -11.20 -62.98 -20.20
C TRP A 5 -11.00 -62.80 -21.75
N VAL A 6 -9.88 -63.19 -22.43
CA VAL A 6 -8.37 -63.19 -22.25
C VAL A 6 -7.67 -63.99 -23.41
N LEU A 7 -6.33 -63.84 -23.63
CA LEU A 7 -5.39 -64.55 -24.59
C LEU A 7 -5.32 -64.04 -26.06
N GLY A 8 -4.21 -64.14 -26.82
CA GLY A 8 -2.81 -64.53 -26.52
C GLY A 8 -2.02 -65.18 -27.70
N ALA A 9 -0.73 -64.82 -27.89
CA ALA A 9 0.37 -65.52 -28.63
C ALA A 9 0.53 -65.51 -30.20
N ALA A 10 1.50 -64.70 -30.69
CA ALA A 10 2.79 -65.03 -31.36
C ALA A 10 3.04 -66.04 -32.56
N VAL A 11 3.90 -65.58 -33.50
CA VAL A 11 4.92 -66.25 -34.41
C VAL A 11 4.56 -66.88 -35.80
N PHE A 12 5.50 -66.69 -36.77
CA PHE A 12 5.88 -67.45 -38.01
C PHE A 12 5.58 -66.80 -39.39
N ALA A 13 6.40 -66.90 -40.48
CA ALA A 13 7.64 -67.67 -40.79
C ALA A 13 8.56 -66.99 -41.88
N GLN A 14 9.70 -67.64 -42.23
CA GLN A 14 10.75 -67.22 -43.19
C GLN A 14 10.67 -67.88 -44.60
N ALA A 15 11.38 -67.28 -45.58
CA ALA A 15 12.01 -67.90 -46.79
C ALA A 15 12.89 -66.83 -47.51
N LEU A 16 13.88 -67.10 -48.38
CA LEU A 16 14.89 -68.19 -48.55
C LEU A 16 15.99 -67.66 -49.53
N VAL A 17 17.26 -68.14 -49.49
CA VAL A 17 18.38 -67.70 -50.38
C VAL A 17 19.24 -68.89 -50.86
N ALA A 18 19.86 -68.81 -52.05
CA ALA A 18 20.83 -69.80 -52.54
C ALA A 18 22.00 -69.25 -53.42
N ALA A 19 23.21 -69.73 -53.12
CA ALA A 19 24.41 -69.95 -53.97
C ALA A 19 25.31 -68.78 -54.50
N LEU A 20 26.64 -69.03 -54.43
CA LEU A 20 27.81 -68.28 -54.98
C LEU A 20 28.55 -69.19 -56.01
N PRO A 21 29.51 -68.72 -56.87
CA PRO A 21 30.96 -68.71 -56.48
C PRO A 21 32.00 -67.79 -57.23
N THR A 22 33.07 -67.40 -56.50
CA THR A 22 34.55 -67.37 -56.84
C THR A 22 35.28 -66.42 -57.86
N THR A 23 36.33 -65.72 -57.34
CA THR A 23 37.72 -65.46 -57.86
C THR A 23 37.95 -64.66 -59.18
N ASP A 24 39.03 -63.90 -59.45
CA ASP A 24 40.29 -63.53 -58.75
C ASP A 24 40.85 -62.13 -59.20
N THR A 25 41.98 -61.70 -58.64
CA THR A 25 42.69 -60.39 -58.60
C THR A 25 43.42 -59.92 -59.91
N PRO A 26 44.24 -58.83 -59.94
CA PRO A 26 43.81 -57.42 -59.94
C PRO A 26 44.49 -56.52 -61.02
N ARG A 27 43.87 -55.38 -61.39
CA ARG A 27 44.59 -54.19 -61.93
C ARG A 27 43.96 -52.88 -61.45
N VAL A 28 44.77 -52.05 -60.80
CA VAL A 28 44.41 -50.70 -60.32
C VAL A 28 44.91 -49.66 -61.34
N ARG A 29 44.08 -48.67 -61.70
CA ARG A 29 44.40 -47.24 -61.53
C ARG A 29 43.24 -46.30 -61.93
N TYR A 30 42.78 -45.56 -60.92
CA TYR A 30 42.14 -44.24 -60.95
C TYR A 30 40.90 -44.04 -61.83
N ASP A 31 39.74 -44.29 -61.24
CA ASP A 31 38.52 -43.50 -61.48
C ASP A 31 38.02 -42.92 -60.14
N LEU A 32 37.50 -41.69 -60.16
CA LEU A 32 36.82 -41.09 -59.02
C LEU A 32 35.57 -41.90 -58.68
N ASN A 33 35.41 -42.31 -57.42
CA ASN A 33 34.14 -42.87 -56.96
C ASN A 33 33.72 -42.33 -55.60
N ILE A 34 32.44 -41.96 -55.55
CA ILE A 34 31.72 -41.48 -54.37
C ILE A 34 31.53 -42.67 -53.43
N THR A 35 32.13 -42.62 -52.25
CA THR A 35 31.92 -43.65 -51.21
C THR A 35 30.71 -43.30 -50.36
N TRP A 36 29.60 -44.00 -50.58
CA TRP A 36 28.73 -44.38 -49.48
C TRP A 36 29.46 -45.44 -48.65
N ALA A 37 29.82 -45.10 -47.42
CA ALA A 37 30.42 -46.02 -46.47
C ALA A 37 29.74 -45.88 -45.11
N ASP A 38 29.40 -47.03 -44.54
CA ASP A 38 29.09 -47.32 -43.14
C ASP A 38 27.96 -46.51 -42.48
N ALA A 39 26.81 -47.18 -42.36
CA ALA A 39 25.76 -46.79 -41.43
C ALA A 39 26.33 -46.73 -39.99
N PRO A 40 26.14 -45.64 -39.25
CA PRO A 40 26.46 -45.61 -37.84
C PRO A 40 25.68 -46.70 -37.12
N SER A 41 26.41 -47.55 -36.42
CA SER A 41 25.94 -48.39 -35.32
C SER A 41 24.84 -47.68 -34.53
N HIS A 42 23.72 -48.39 -34.31
CA HIS A 42 22.62 -48.01 -33.41
C HIS A 42 22.78 -46.62 -32.82
N HIS A 43 22.17 -45.60 -33.43
CA HIS A 43 21.89 -44.37 -32.68
C HIS A 43 21.16 -44.83 -31.43
N ALA A 44 21.86 -44.76 -30.29
CA ALA A 44 21.22 -44.88 -29.00
C ALA A 44 20.07 -43.89 -29.05
N LEU A 45 18.85 -44.38 -28.83
CA LEU A 45 17.75 -43.51 -28.44
C LEU A 45 18.32 -42.67 -27.31
N SER A 46 18.49 -41.37 -27.55
CA SER A 46 18.98 -40.46 -26.53
C SER A 46 17.92 -40.46 -25.44
N THR A 47 18.11 -41.33 -24.45
CA THR A 47 17.27 -41.42 -23.27
C THR A 47 17.37 -40.06 -22.61
N ARG A 48 16.35 -39.22 -22.79
CA ARG A 48 16.22 -37.95 -22.05
C ARG A 48 16.53 -38.25 -20.60
N ALA A 49 17.40 -37.46 -19.99
CA ALA A 49 17.73 -37.68 -18.60
C ALA A 49 16.44 -37.50 -17.79
N GLN A 50 16.02 -38.54 -17.07
CA GLN A 50 14.92 -38.41 -16.13
C GLN A 50 15.33 -37.41 -15.05
N ILE A 51 14.40 -36.53 -14.66
CA ILE A 51 14.63 -35.59 -13.56
C ILE A 51 14.60 -36.44 -12.28
N SER A 52 15.78 -36.69 -11.70
CA SER A 52 15.97 -37.62 -10.60
C SER A 52 16.06 -36.95 -9.22
N VAL A 53 15.69 -35.68 -9.13
CA VAL A 53 15.70 -34.86 -7.91
C VAL A 53 14.37 -34.13 -7.76
N PRO A 54 13.91 -33.85 -6.53
CA PRO A 54 12.75 -32.97 -6.31
C PRO A 54 12.98 -31.58 -6.91
N LEU A 55 11.92 -30.94 -7.37
CA LEU A 55 11.95 -29.58 -7.90
C LEU A 55 11.28 -28.63 -6.91
N ARG A 56 12.09 -27.77 -6.27
CA ARG A 56 11.62 -26.61 -5.54
C ARG A 56 11.55 -25.43 -6.51
N ILE A 57 10.35 -25.17 -7.01
CA ILE A 57 10.09 -24.24 -8.11
C ILE A 57 9.57 -22.92 -7.53
N MET A 58 10.21 -21.79 -7.84
CA MET A 58 9.66 -20.46 -7.56
C MET A 58 9.01 -19.88 -8.84
N PRO A 59 7.67 -19.82 -8.94
CA PRO A 59 6.98 -19.11 -10.02
C PRO A 59 7.01 -17.61 -9.70
N LEU A 60 7.82 -16.83 -10.40
CA LEU A 60 8.05 -15.41 -10.14
C LEU A 60 7.55 -14.56 -11.31
N GLY A 61 6.73 -13.54 -11.05
CA GLY A 61 6.26 -12.65 -12.11
C GLY A 61 4.99 -11.87 -11.80
N ASP A 62 4.32 -11.43 -12.86
CA ASP A 62 3.13 -10.57 -12.77
C ASP A 62 1.80 -11.37 -12.74
N SER A 63 0.71 -10.78 -13.25
CA SER A 63 -0.64 -11.36 -13.27
C SER A 63 -0.73 -12.70 -14.00
N ILE A 64 0.17 -12.97 -14.94
CA ILE A 64 0.22 -14.24 -15.68
C ILE A 64 0.80 -15.36 -14.79
N THR A 65 1.73 -15.05 -13.90
CA THR A 65 2.24 -16.00 -12.89
C THR A 65 1.23 -16.23 -11.76
N TRP A 66 0.51 -15.16 -11.36
CA TRP A 66 -0.61 -15.25 -10.41
C TRP A 66 -1.70 -16.22 -10.89
N GLY A 67 -1.98 -16.23 -12.20
CA GLY A 67 -3.00 -17.07 -12.83
C GLY A 67 -4.30 -16.32 -13.16
N SER A 68 -4.21 -14.99 -13.36
CA SER A 68 -5.37 -14.15 -13.71
C SER A 68 -6.13 -14.67 -14.92
N LEU A 69 -7.46 -14.69 -14.80
CA LEU A 69 -8.43 -15.19 -15.80
C LEU A 69 -8.35 -16.69 -16.15
N SER A 70 -7.58 -17.50 -15.40
CA SER A 70 -7.81 -18.96 -15.35
C SER A 70 -9.07 -19.27 -14.54
N SER A 71 -9.89 -20.23 -14.98
CA SER A 71 -11.13 -20.62 -14.27
C SER A 71 -10.89 -21.19 -12.87
N THR A 72 -9.68 -21.70 -12.62
CA THR A 72 -9.26 -22.27 -11.32
C THR A 72 -8.35 -21.34 -10.51
N GLY A 73 -7.90 -20.23 -11.09
CA GLY A 73 -6.85 -19.37 -10.54
C GLY A 73 -5.43 -19.97 -10.56
N ASN A 74 -5.25 -21.23 -10.96
CA ASN A 74 -3.95 -21.92 -10.95
C ASN A 74 -2.98 -21.39 -12.03
N GLY A 75 -3.49 -20.75 -13.08
CA GLY A 75 -2.68 -20.32 -14.22
C GLY A 75 -1.93 -21.50 -14.85
N TYR A 76 -0.64 -21.29 -15.22
CA TYR A 76 0.20 -22.36 -15.75
C TYR A 76 0.69 -23.36 -14.68
N ARG A 77 0.56 -23.05 -13.39
CA ARG A 77 1.16 -23.86 -12.30
C ARG A 77 0.48 -25.22 -12.18
N GLY A 78 -0.86 -25.26 -12.19
CA GLY A 78 -1.64 -26.51 -12.15
C GLY A 78 -1.32 -27.48 -13.30
N PRO A 79 -1.39 -27.07 -14.58
CA PRO A 79 -1.01 -27.94 -15.68
C PRO A 79 0.49 -28.29 -15.72
N LEU A 80 1.37 -27.48 -15.11
CA LEU A 80 2.79 -27.80 -14.97
C LEU A 80 3.02 -28.90 -13.92
N GLU A 81 2.34 -28.81 -12.78
CA GLU A 81 2.27 -29.87 -11.76
C GLU A 81 1.77 -31.18 -12.40
N GLU A 82 0.65 -31.13 -13.13
CA GLU A 82 0.08 -32.29 -13.85
C GLU A 82 1.13 -32.96 -14.74
N PHE A 83 1.91 -32.19 -15.50
CA PHE A 83 2.93 -32.74 -16.40
C PHE A 83 4.17 -33.29 -15.70
N LEU A 84 4.61 -32.67 -14.59
CA LEU A 84 5.81 -33.08 -13.86
C LEU A 84 5.53 -34.30 -12.98
N SER A 85 4.41 -34.29 -12.25
CA SER A 85 3.94 -35.42 -11.44
C SER A 85 3.62 -36.64 -12.31
N ALA A 86 3.07 -36.45 -13.52
CA ALA A 86 2.90 -37.54 -14.50
C ALA A 86 4.21 -38.11 -15.04
N ALA A 87 5.33 -37.38 -14.93
CA ALA A 87 6.67 -37.87 -15.21
C ALA A 87 7.36 -38.50 -13.99
N GLY A 88 6.69 -38.56 -12.82
CA GLY A 88 7.24 -39.09 -11.58
C GLY A 88 8.18 -38.14 -10.84
N VAL A 89 8.10 -36.84 -11.14
CA VAL A 89 8.90 -35.79 -10.49
C VAL A 89 8.14 -35.25 -9.28
N ASP A 90 8.83 -35.17 -8.14
CA ASP A 90 8.34 -34.52 -6.92
C ASP A 90 8.47 -33.00 -7.06
N VAL A 91 7.41 -32.25 -6.76
CA VAL A 91 7.30 -30.81 -7.02
C VAL A 91 6.80 -30.08 -5.77
N ASP A 92 7.50 -29.00 -5.44
CA ASP A 92 7.30 -28.10 -4.31
C ASP A 92 7.33 -26.67 -4.88
N PHE A 93 6.16 -26.06 -5.13
CA PHE A 93 6.07 -24.67 -5.53
C PHE A 93 6.27 -23.78 -4.31
N ILE A 94 7.05 -22.71 -4.50
CA ILE A 94 7.37 -21.78 -3.42
C ILE A 94 7.04 -20.33 -3.72
N GLY A 95 6.66 -19.60 -2.67
CA GLY A 95 6.24 -18.21 -2.77
C GLY A 95 5.52 -17.64 -1.55
N THR A 96 5.50 -16.32 -1.42
CA THR A 96 4.70 -15.59 -0.40
C THR A 96 3.20 -15.53 -0.71
N ARG A 97 2.77 -15.96 -1.90
CA ARG A 97 1.37 -15.89 -2.32
C ARG A 97 0.78 -17.27 -2.46
N LYS A 98 -0.46 -17.44 -2.00
CA LYS A 98 -1.30 -18.61 -2.30
C LYS A 98 -2.47 -18.15 -3.17
N HIS A 99 -2.61 -18.74 -4.36
CA HIS A 99 -3.72 -18.43 -5.28
C HIS A 99 -4.00 -19.61 -6.21
N GLY A 100 -5.29 -19.95 -6.35
CA GLY A 100 -5.77 -21.07 -7.15
C GLY A 100 -6.27 -22.25 -6.32
N SER A 101 -6.98 -23.18 -6.97
CA SER A 101 -7.60 -24.37 -6.36
C SER A 101 -6.74 -25.64 -6.35
N MET A 102 -5.48 -25.59 -6.80
CA MET A 102 -4.51 -26.69 -6.67
C MET A 102 -4.09 -26.89 -5.20
N VAL A 103 -3.55 -28.06 -4.87
CA VAL A 103 -3.15 -28.41 -3.49
C VAL A 103 -1.97 -27.55 -3.05
N ASP A 104 -0.92 -27.55 -3.86
CA ASP A 104 0.24 -26.68 -3.72
C ASP A 104 0.04 -25.42 -4.58
N ASN A 105 -0.64 -24.43 -4.01
CA ASN A 105 -1.02 -23.20 -4.72
C ASN A 105 -0.09 -22.00 -4.45
N ASP A 106 1.12 -22.27 -3.94
CA ASP A 106 2.13 -21.26 -3.65
C ASP A 106 2.75 -20.67 -4.92
N ASN A 107 3.11 -19.39 -4.87
CA ASN A 107 3.75 -18.63 -5.96
C ASN A 107 4.28 -17.27 -5.51
N GLN A 108 5.13 -16.68 -6.36
CA GLN A 108 5.61 -15.31 -6.27
C GLN A 108 5.09 -14.46 -7.45
N GLY A 109 3.84 -14.70 -7.87
CA GLY A 109 3.11 -13.87 -8.82
C GLY A 109 2.44 -12.69 -8.13
N HIS A 110 2.55 -11.47 -8.66
CA HIS A 110 1.76 -10.33 -8.15
C HIS A 110 1.11 -9.57 -9.31
N SER A 111 -0.23 -9.59 -9.34
CA SER A 111 -1.01 -8.92 -10.38
C SER A 111 -0.74 -7.40 -10.40
N GLY A 112 -0.66 -6.82 -11.60
CA GLY A 112 -0.41 -5.38 -11.79
C GLY A 112 1.03 -4.89 -11.56
N SER A 113 1.95 -5.73 -11.07
CA SER A 113 3.35 -5.33 -10.80
C SER A 113 4.17 -5.10 -12.08
N PHE A 114 5.14 -4.19 -12.01
CA PHE A 114 6.14 -3.94 -13.06
C PHE A 114 7.50 -4.53 -12.62
N LEU A 115 8.52 -4.44 -13.47
CA LEU A 115 9.87 -4.93 -13.16
C LEU A 115 10.51 -4.30 -11.91
N ALA A 116 10.07 -3.11 -11.49
CA ALA A 116 10.58 -2.47 -10.27
C ALA A 116 10.10 -3.23 -9.02
N GLU A 117 8.79 -3.44 -8.91
CA GLU A 117 8.16 -4.12 -7.79
C GLU A 117 8.52 -5.62 -7.79
N ILE A 118 8.60 -6.27 -8.98
CA ILE A 118 9.09 -7.66 -9.12
C ILE A 118 10.51 -7.82 -8.54
N LYS A 119 11.39 -6.83 -8.73
CA LYS A 119 12.74 -6.87 -8.16
C LYS A 119 12.70 -6.91 -6.64
N GLU A 120 11.86 -6.10 -6.00
CA GLU A 120 11.74 -6.07 -4.54
C GLU A 120 11.23 -7.42 -4.00
N TYR A 121 10.06 -7.88 -4.46
CA TYR A 121 9.47 -9.10 -3.90
C TYR A 121 10.12 -10.40 -4.36
N SER A 122 11.04 -10.37 -5.34
CA SER A 122 11.85 -11.55 -5.70
C SER A 122 12.75 -12.04 -4.57
N LEU A 123 13.14 -11.15 -3.64
CA LEU A 123 13.95 -11.48 -2.46
C LEU A 123 13.21 -12.34 -1.44
N LEU A 124 11.88 -12.24 -1.38
CA LEU A 124 11.10 -12.85 -0.29
C LEU A 124 11.21 -14.37 -0.29
N SER A 125 11.05 -15.00 -1.46
CA SER A 125 11.00 -16.47 -1.58
C SER A 125 12.27 -17.11 -2.15
N VAL A 126 13.19 -16.33 -2.71
CA VAL A 126 14.52 -16.86 -3.10
C VAL A 126 15.32 -17.34 -1.88
N ALA A 127 15.00 -16.83 -0.69
CA ALA A 127 15.55 -17.28 0.60
C ALA A 127 15.30 -18.78 0.85
N ALA A 128 14.16 -19.34 0.40
CA ALA A 128 13.84 -20.77 0.50
C ALA A 128 14.64 -21.67 -0.46
N ARG A 129 15.67 -21.13 -1.13
CA ARG A 129 16.63 -21.87 -1.97
C ARG A 129 15.97 -22.73 -3.07
N PRO A 130 15.17 -22.14 -3.98
CA PRO A 130 14.65 -22.87 -5.13
C PRO A 130 15.79 -23.39 -6.01
N ASN A 131 15.65 -24.61 -6.56
CA ASN A 131 16.54 -25.09 -7.62
C ASN A 131 16.05 -24.68 -9.02
N ILE A 132 14.78 -24.25 -9.16
CA ILE A 132 14.20 -23.73 -10.40
C ILE A 132 13.48 -22.41 -10.12
N ILE A 133 13.75 -21.38 -10.94
CA ILE A 133 13.00 -20.13 -10.93
C ILE A 133 12.35 -19.94 -12.30
N LEU A 134 11.02 -19.79 -12.32
CA LEU A 134 10.26 -19.51 -13.54
C LEU A 134 9.93 -18.00 -13.55
N LEU A 135 10.68 -17.22 -14.32
CA LEU A 135 10.58 -15.76 -14.34
C LEU A 135 9.77 -15.28 -15.56
N HIS A 136 8.54 -14.81 -15.34
CA HIS A 136 7.70 -14.17 -16.37
C HIS A 136 7.39 -12.72 -15.97
N ALA A 137 8.23 -11.78 -16.41
CA ALA A 137 8.29 -10.43 -15.86
C ALA A 137 8.40 -9.33 -16.92
N GLY A 138 7.50 -8.34 -16.85
CA GLY A 138 7.49 -7.14 -17.70
C GLY A 138 6.22 -6.93 -18.51
N THR A 139 5.17 -7.73 -18.31
CA THR A 139 3.92 -7.62 -19.09
C THR A 139 3.26 -6.25 -18.90
N ASN A 140 3.28 -5.70 -17.67
CA ASN A 140 2.66 -4.42 -17.36
C ASN A 140 3.51 -3.22 -17.84
N ASP A 141 4.84 -3.34 -17.83
CA ASP A 141 5.74 -2.38 -18.47
C ASP A 141 5.42 -2.24 -19.97
N MET A 142 5.22 -3.37 -20.66
CA MET A 142 4.86 -3.38 -22.09
C MET A 142 3.42 -2.93 -22.35
N ASP A 143 2.45 -3.27 -21.50
CA ASP A 143 1.06 -2.83 -21.64
C ASP A 143 0.92 -1.31 -21.50
N LEU A 144 1.43 -0.76 -20.39
CA LEU A 144 1.24 0.64 -20.01
C LEU A 144 2.36 1.58 -20.50
N ASN A 145 3.29 1.08 -21.30
CA ASN A 145 4.43 1.83 -21.85
C ASN A 145 5.30 2.50 -20.76
N ARG A 146 5.43 1.85 -19.59
CA ARG A 146 6.21 2.35 -18.45
C ARG A 146 7.65 1.83 -18.54
N ASP A 147 8.61 2.76 -18.60
CA ASP A 147 10.06 2.47 -18.49
C ASP A 147 10.60 1.40 -19.47
N VAL A 148 9.94 1.26 -20.63
CA VAL A 148 10.20 0.20 -21.63
C VAL A 148 11.64 0.19 -22.13
N ALA A 149 12.23 1.37 -22.32
CA ALA A 149 13.63 1.50 -22.77
C ALA A 149 14.67 0.97 -21.76
N THR A 150 14.34 0.96 -20.47
CA THR A 150 15.23 0.44 -19.40
C THR A 150 14.85 -0.96 -18.93
N ALA A 151 13.72 -1.52 -19.40
CA ALA A 151 13.21 -2.82 -19.00
C ALA A 151 14.25 -3.96 -19.10
N PRO A 152 15.08 -4.08 -20.16
CA PRO A 152 16.12 -5.12 -20.22
C PRO A 152 17.17 -5.02 -19.09
N ASN A 153 17.52 -3.80 -18.67
CA ASN A 153 18.48 -3.58 -17.59
C ASN A 153 17.84 -3.86 -16.22
N ARG A 154 16.55 -3.52 -16.06
CA ARG A 154 15.79 -3.86 -14.84
C ARG A 154 15.60 -5.37 -14.70
N LEU A 155 15.29 -6.08 -15.78
CA LEU A 155 15.26 -7.55 -15.81
C LEU A 155 16.63 -8.17 -15.50
N ALA A 156 17.72 -7.63 -16.09
CA ALA A 156 19.07 -8.08 -15.78
C ALA A 156 19.37 -7.98 -14.28
N ALA A 157 19.02 -6.85 -13.65
CA ALA A 157 19.20 -6.65 -12.21
C ALA A 157 18.36 -7.60 -11.33
N ILE A 158 17.20 -8.07 -11.79
CA ILE A 158 16.44 -9.14 -11.11
C ILE A 158 17.21 -10.47 -11.21
N ILE A 159 17.69 -10.82 -12.40
CA ILE A 159 18.43 -12.08 -12.62
C ILE A 159 19.74 -12.09 -11.83
N ASP A 160 20.51 -11.01 -11.85
CA ASP A 160 21.75 -10.87 -11.06
C ASP A 160 21.48 -11.05 -9.56
N GLN A 161 20.44 -10.41 -9.04
CA GLN A 161 20.03 -10.50 -7.63
C GLN A 161 19.59 -11.92 -7.24
N LEU A 162 18.83 -12.60 -8.10
CA LEU A 162 18.43 -14.00 -7.88
C LEU A 162 19.63 -14.95 -7.88
N LEU A 163 20.59 -14.75 -8.79
CA LEU A 163 21.82 -15.55 -8.87
C LEU A 163 22.86 -15.19 -7.79
N ASP A 164 22.72 -14.04 -7.12
CA ASP A 164 23.47 -13.67 -5.91
C ASP A 164 22.93 -14.42 -4.68
N LYS A 165 21.59 -14.45 -4.49
CA LYS A 165 20.96 -15.12 -3.34
C LYS A 165 20.81 -16.64 -3.49
N CYS A 166 20.59 -17.13 -4.72
CA CYS A 166 20.54 -18.55 -5.04
C CYS A 166 21.39 -18.89 -6.27
N PRO A 167 22.73 -18.90 -6.15
CA PRO A 167 23.65 -19.27 -7.24
C PRO A 167 23.48 -20.70 -7.78
N ASP A 168 22.79 -21.59 -7.03
CA ASP A 168 22.52 -22.97 -7.42
C ASP A 168 21.20 -23.15 -8.20
N ALA A 169 20.38 -22.09 -8.32
CA ALA A 169 19.15 -22.11 -9.09
C ALA A 169 19.41 -22.08 -10.60
N SER A 170 18.61 -22.82 -11.36
CA SER A 170 18.42 -22.57 -12.79
C SER A 170 17.29 -21.56 -13.00
N ILE A 171 17.58 -20.45 -13.69
CA ILE A 171 16.59 -19.40 -13.96
C ILE A 171 16.07 -19.52 -15.39
N LEU A 172 14.80 -19.85 -15.53
CA LEU A 172 14.10 -19.98 -16.79
C LEU A 172 13.28 -18.69 -17.01
N VAL A 173 13.70 -17.86 -17.95
CA VAL A 173 13.15 -16.52 -18.21
C VAL A 173 12.23 -16.58 -19.41
N ALA A 174 10.93 -16.40 -19.21
CA ALA A 174 9.97 -16.36 -20.30
C ALA A 174 10.13 -15.09 -21.15
N GLN A 175 10.10 -15.26 -22.47
CA GLN A 175 9.68 -14.18 -23.36
C GLN A 175 8.18 -13.94 -23.13
N ILE A 176 7.77 -12.67 -23.07
CA ILE A 176 6.38 -12.26 -22.85
C ILE A 176 5.51 -12.76 -24.01
N ILE A 177 4.35 -13.30 -23.65
CA ILE A 177 3.37 -13.87 -24.58
C ILE A 177 2.76 -12.85 -25.55
N PHE A 178 2.14 -13.38 -26.60
CA PHE A 178 1.34 -12.63 -27.58
C PHE A 178 0.23 -11.78 -26.94
N SER A 179 0.04 -10.57 -27.45
CA SER A 179 -1.07 -9.65 -27.14
C SER A 179 -1.82 -9.25 -28.42
N THR A 180 -3.14 -9.08 -28.30
CA THR A 180 -3.96 -8.55 -29.41
C THR A 180 -3.89 -7.03 -29.57
N ASP A 181 -3.28 -6.32 -28.62
CA ASP A 181 -3.01 -4.88 -28.73
C ASP A 181 -1.73 -4.65 -29.54
N ALA A 182 -1.86 -4.03 -30.71
CA ALA A 182 -0.74 -3.83 -31.63
C ALA A 182 0.38 -2.94 -31.08
N ALA A 183 0.06 -1.99 -30.19
CA ALA A 183 1.05 -1.10 -29.60
C ALA A 183 1.82 -1.81 -28.48
N MET A 184 1.14 -2.61 -27.66
CA MET A 184 1.77 -3.52 -26.70
C MET A 184 2.63 -4.56 -27.41
N GLN A 185 2.11 -5.23 -28.45
CA GLN A 185 2.85 -6.27 -29.18
C GLN A 185 4.16 -5.75 -29.77
N ALA A 186 4.17 -4.55 -30.38
CA ALA A 186 5.39 -3.95 -30.90
C ALA A 186 6.45 -3.66 -29.81
N ARG A 187 6.03 -3.36 -28.57
CA ARG A 187 6.95 -3.20 -27.43
C ARG A 187 7.44 -4.55 -26.92
N THR A 188 6.53 -5.52 -26.78
CA THR A 188 6.81 -6.91 -26.43
C THR A 188 7.82 -7.56 -27.39
N ASP A 189 7.71 -7.36 -28.70
CA ASP A 189 8.64 -7.94 -29.69
C ASP A 189 10.09 -7.47 -29.46
N ASN A 190 10.28 -6.17 -29.22
CA ASN A 190 11.58 -5.58 -28.93
C ASN A 190 12.15 -6.08 -27.58
N TYR A 191 11.30 -6.14 -26.55
CA TYR A 191 11.69 -6.63 -25.22
C TYR A 191 12.04 -8.14 -25.25
N ASN A 192 11.29 -8.95 -26.01
CA ASN A 192 11.55 -10.38 -26.18
C ASN A 192 12.87 -10.68 -26.88
N ALA A 193 13.26 -9.87 -27.87
CA ALA A 193 14.60 -9.97 -28.45
C ALA A 193 15.70 -9.73 -27.40
N ALA A 194 15.52 -8.70 -26.54
CA ALA A 194 16.45 -8.41 -25.47
C ALA A 194 16.52 -9.50 -24.38
N ILE A 195 15.40 -10.19 -24.08
CA ILE A 195 15.36 -11.35 -23.17
C ILE A 195 16.24 -12.50 -23.71
N ALA A 196 16.13 -12.82 -25.00
CA ALA A 196 16.93 -13.86 -25.62
C ALA A 196 18.43 -13.54 -25.60
N ASP A 197 18.80 -12.29 -25.89
CA ASP A 197 20.18 -11.81 -25.83
C ASP A 197 20.74 -11.73 -24.39
N LEU A 198 19.89 -11.43 -23.41
CA LEU A 198 20.28 -11.42 -21.99
C LEU A 198 20.57 -12.83 -21.48
N ALA A 199 19.67 -13.79 -21.73
CA ALA A 199 19.87 -15.19 -21.33
C ALA A 199 21.13 -15.79 -22.00
N ARG A 200 21.34 -15.51 -23.29
CA ARG A 200 22.54 -15.93 -24.03
C ARG A 200 23.82 -15.40 -23.39
N ARG A 201 23.89 -14.12 -23.01
CA ARG A 201 25.06 -13.55 -22.34
C ARG A 201 25.35 -14.20 -20.98
N TYR A 202 24.33 -14.55 -20.21
CA TYR A 202 24.51 -15.30 -18.96
C TYR A 202 25.03 -16.73 -19.21
N GLN A 203 24.52 -17.42 -20.24
CA GLN A 203 25.04 -18.74 -20.64
C GLN A 203 26.51 -18.69 -21.11
N GLU A 204 26.87 -17.67 -21.89
CA GLU A 204 28.26 -17.40 -22.31
C GLU A 204 29.20 -17.15 -21.12
N GLN A 205 28.67 -16.69 -19.98
CA GLN A 205 29.38 -16.53 -18.69
C GLN A 205 29.34 -17.79 -17.81
N GLY A 206 28.77 -18.90 -18.29
CA GLY A 206 28.62 -20.14 -17.52
C GLY A 206 27.53 -20.11 -16.45
N ARG A 207 26.60 -19.16 -16.49
CA ARG A 207 25.48 -19.03 -15.53
C ARG A 207 24.25 -19.80 -16.04
N HIS A 208 23.54 -20.48 -15.15
CA HIS A 208 22.38 -21.32 -15.48
C HIS A 208 21.10 -20.51 -15.75
N VAL A 209 21.10 -19.70 -16.82
CA VAL A 209 19.95 -18.91 -17.25
C VAL A 209 19.48 -19.38 -18.63
N MET A 210 18.18 -19.47 -18.90
CA MET A 210 17.65 -19.86 -20.21
C MET A 210 16.45 -19.01 -20.60
N ALA A 211 16.41 -18.53 -21.86
CA ALA A 211 15.20 -17.93 -22.42
C ALA A 211 14.19 -19.02 -22.82
N VAL A 212 12.94 -18.85 -22.43
CA VAL A 212 11.82 -19.73 -22.80
C VAL A 212 10.96 -19.00 -23.83
N ASP A 213 10.95 -19.51 -25.07
CA ASP A 213 10.14 -18.94 -26.16
C ASP A 213 8.66 -19.22 -25.93
N MET A 214 7.92 -18.15 -25.63
CA MET A 214 6.46 -18.15 -25.56
C MET A 214 5.82 -17.24 -26.63
N THR A 215 6.62 -16.71 -27.56
CA THR A 215 6.20 -15.69 -28.53
C THR A 215 5.16 -16.19 -29.53
N LYS A 216 5.15 -17.50 -29.79
CA LYS A 216 4.30 -18.15 -30.80
C LYS A 216 3.49 -19.34 -30.27
N ILE A 217 3.51 -19.58 -28.95
CA ILE A 217 2.78 -20.73 -28.37
C ILE A 217 1.29 -20.43 -28.18
N LEU A 218 0.90 -19.16 -28.15
CA LEU A 218 -0.48 -18.70 -28.00
C LEU A 218 -1.00 -18.03 -29.27
N THR A 219 -2.30 -18.12 -29.48
CA THR A 219 -3.06 -17.35 -30.47
C THR A 219 -4.17 -16.54 -29.78
N GLN A 220 -4.91 -15.72 -30.51
CA GLN A 220 -6.05 -14.97 -29.96
C GLN A 220 -7.09 -15.85 -29.25
N THR A 221 -7.30 -17.11 -29.66
CA THR A 221 -8.26 -18.01 -29.00
C THR A 221 -7.75 -18.58 -27.67
N ASP A 222 -6.47 -18.39 -27.35
CA ASP A 222 -5.84 -18.83 -26.11
C ASP A 222 -5.79 -17.74 -25.04
N LEU A 223 -6.32 -16.54 -25.33
CA LEU A 223 -6.42 -15.42 -24.40
C LEU A 223 -7.85 -15.30 -23.85
N ALA A 224 -7.96 -14.76 -22.64
CA ALA A 224 -9.23 -14.36 -22.01
C ALA A 224 -9.52 -12.87 -22.21
N ASP A 225 -8.49 -12.05 -22.38
CA ASP A 225 -8.58 -10.63 -22.75
C ASP A 225 -7.50 -10.25 -23.79
N LYS A 226 -6.99 -9.01 -23.78
CA LYS A 226 -5.94 -8.56 -24.69
C LYS A 226 -4.54 -9.10 -24.40
N LYS A 227 -4.27 -9.64 -23.20
CA LYS A 227 -2.91 -10.04 -22.75
C LYS A 227 -2.86 -11.24 -21.80
N HIS A 228 -3.95 -11.61 -21.12
CA HIS A 228 -3.98 -12.73 -20.19
C HIS A 228 -4.45 -14.02 -20.88
N PRO A 229 -3.79 -15.18 -20.65
CA PRO A 229 -4.26 -16.46 -21.14
C PRO A 229 -5.62 -16.87 -20.55
N ASN A 230 -6.36 -17.68 -21.29
CA ASN A 230 -7.38 -18.57 -20.73
C ASN A 230 -6.76 -19.94 -20.39
N ASP A 231 -7.55 -20.89 -19.90
CA ASP A 231 -7.04 -22.21 -19.47
C ASP A 231 -6.34 -23.02 -20.59
N SER A 232 -6.73 -22.84 -21.86
CA SER A 232 -6.00 -23.42 -23.01
C SER A 232 -4.61 -22.80 -23.12
N GLY A 233 -4.52 -21.47 -23.04
CA GLY A 233 -3.25 -20.76 -23.12
C GLY A 233 -2.33 -21.09 -21.95
N TYR A 234 -2.84 -21.14 -20.72
CA TYR A 234 -2.06 -21.54 -19.56
C TYR A 234 -1.52 -22.97 -19.66
N ARG A 235 -2.29 -23.93 -20.19
CA ARG A 235 -1.80 -25.30 -20.46
C ARG A 235 -0.69 -25.33 -21.52
N LYS A 236 -0.72 -24.43 -22.52
CA LYS A 236 0.37 -24.28 -23.50
C LYS A 236 1.62 -23.65 -22.88
N MET A 237 1.48 -22.64 -22.03
CA MET A 237 2.60 -22.07 -21.25
C MET A 237 3.26 -23.12 -20.35
N ALA A 238 2.47 -23.93 -19.64
CA ALA A 238 2.96 -25.03 -18.82
C ALA A 238 3.76 -26.06 -19.64
N SER A 239 3.35 -26.32 -20.88
CA SER A 239 4.11 -27.19 -21.80
C SER A 239 5.49 -26.59 -22.14
N ALA A 240 5.55 -25.28 -22.41
CA ALA A 240 6.82 -24.59 -22.68
C ALA A 240 7.74 -24.56 -21.44
N TRP A 241 7.19 -24.35 -20.24
CA TRP A 241 7.93 -24.43 -18.98
C TRP A 241 8.51 -25.82 -18.73
N ARG A 242 7.70 -26.88 -18.83
CA ARG A 242 8.16 -28.27 -18.70
C ARG A 242 9.29 -28.58 -19.68
N ASP A 243 9.16 -28.17 -20.94
CA ASP A 243 10.19 -28.43 -21.96
C ASP A 243 11.48 -27.62 -21.71
N ALA A 244 11.40 -26.47 -21.05
CA ALA A 244 12.57 -25.71 -20.59
C ALA A 244 13.24 -26.34 -19.34
N ILE A 245 12.45 -26.82 -18.38
CA ILE A 245 12.95 -27.58 -17.22
C ILE A 245 13.68 -28.84 -17.69
N GLN A 246 13.12 -29.60 -18.64
CA GLN A 246 13.80 -30.76 -19.23
C GLN A 246 15.12 -30.38 -19.90
N LYS A 247 15.19 -29.26 -20.64
CA LYS A 247 16.44 -28.79 -21.25
C LYS A 247 17.50 -28.41 -20.20
N ALA A 248 17.10 -27.79 -19.09
CA ALA A 248 18.00 -27.50 -17.98
C ALA A 248 18.50 -28.80 -17.30
N ASN A 249 17.64 -29.82 -17.19
CA ASN A 249 18.04 -31.14 -16.69
C ASN A 249 19.02 -31.85 -17.64
N ASP A 250 18.73 -31.88 -18.94
CA ASP A 250 19.58 -32.47 -19.98
C ASP A 250 20.95 -31.75 -20.08
N ALA A 251 21.02 -30.46 -19.70
CA ALA A 251 22.25 -29.68 -19.59
C ALA A 251 22.99 -29.85 -18.24
N GLY A 252 22.43 -30.59 -17.28
CA GLY A 252 23.02 -30.83 -15.96
C GLY A 252 22.93 -29.65 -14.99
N TRP A 253 22.04 -28.68 -15.23
CA TRP A 253 21.92 -27.46 -14.42
C TRP A 253 21.02 -27.62 -13.19
N ILE A 254 20.14 -28.62 -13.20
CA ILE A 254 19.26 -28.93 -12.06
C ILE A 254 20.00 -29.82 -11.06
N LYS A 255 20.15 -29.33 -9.84
CA LYS A 255 20.63 -30.09 -8.68
C LYS A 255 19.49 -30.32 -7.69
N LYS A 256 19.70 -31.19 -6.69
CA LYS A 256 18.78 -31.27 -5.53
C LYS A 256 18.65 -29.88 -4.86
N PRO A 257 17.47 -29.45 -4.40
CA PRO A 257 17.33 -28.23 -3.61
C PRO A 257 18.24 -28.27 -2.38
N GLU A 258 18.88 -27.15 -2.06
CA GLU A 258 19.65 -27.04 -0.82
C GLU A 258 18.71 -27.09 0.41
N PRO A 259 19.18 -27.63 1.55
CA PRO A 259 18.44 -27.55 2.80
C PRO A 259 18.10 -26.11 3.17
N TYR A 260 16.92 -25.93 3.76
CA TYR A 260 16.44 -24.66 4.30
C TYR A 260 15.62 -24.98 5.53
N GLU A 261 15.94 -24.34 6.65
CA GLU A 261 15.35 -24.62 7.98
C GLU A 261 14.36 -23.54 8.43
N GLY A 262 13.99 -22.60 7.55
CA GLY A 262 12.98 -21.59 7.84
C GLY A 262 11.54 -22.05 7.53
N PHE A 263 10.57 -21.46 8.22
CA PHE A 263 9.15 -21.70 7.99
C PHE A 263 8.58 -20.81 6.88
N GLY A 264 7.55 -21.32 6.18
CA GLY A 264 6.79 -20.59 5.17
C GLY A 264 7.26 -20.82 3.73
N PHE A 265 6.62 -20.09 2.80
CA PHE A 265 6.83 -20.15 1.35
C PHE A 265 6.42 -21.45 0.64
N GLY A 266 5.42 -22.20 1.09
CA GLY A 266 4.96 -23.43 0.41
C GLY A 266 5.64 -24.71 0.88
N LEU A 267 6.86 -24.60 1.44
CA LEU A 267 7.49 -25.67 2.21
C LEU A 267 6.53 -26.16 3.28
N GLY A 268 6.11 -27.43 3.17
CA GLY A 268 4.96 -27.97 3.89
C GLY A 268 5.00 -27.75 5.41
N LEU A 269 3.81 -27.60 6.02
CA LEU A 269 3.61 -27.37 7.47
C LEU A 269 4.09 -28.52 8.38
N ASP A 270 4.72 -29.55 7.81
CA ASP A 270 5.19 -30.76 8.49
C ASP A 270 6.66 -30.65 8.93
N GLY A 271 7.29 -29.47 8.76
CA GLY A 271 8.52 -29.13 9.46
C GLY A 271 8.30 -29.14 10.96
N THR A 272 8.73 -30.21 11.64
CA THR A 272 8.73 -30.29 13.10
C THR A 272 9.48 -29.09 13.69
N PRO A 273 8.94 -28.41 14.73
CA PRO A 273 9.58 -27.22 15.29
C PRO A 273 11.05 -27.48 15.66
N SER A 274 11.95 -26.60 15.22
CA SER A 274 13.25 -26.48 15.86
C SER A 274 13.01 -26.14 17.33
N THR A 275 13.48 -27.00 18.22
CA THR A 275 13.25 -26.82 19.65
C THR A 275 14.41 -26.03 20.24
N GLY A 276 14.29 -24.70 20.34
CA GLY A 276 15.21 -23.96 21.20
C GLY A 276 15.44 -22.46 21.00
N LYS A 277 14.40 -21.62 20.96
CA LYS A 277 14.38 -20.26 21.57
C LYS A 277 12.96 -19.74 21.76
N LEU A 278 12.80 -18.77 22.66
CA LEU A 278 11.52 -18.34 23.23
C LEU A 278 10.50 -17.79 22.21
N CYS A 279 10.98 -17.34 21.04
CA CYS A 279 10.18 -16.72 19.97
C CYS A 279 10.39 -17.37 18.58
N GLU A 280 10.89 -18.61 18.50
CA GLU A 280 11.03 -19.32 17.21
C GLU A 280 9.67 -19.87 16.74
N GLY A 281 9.11 -19.29 15.67
CA GLY A 281 7.87 -19.73 15.03
C GLY A 281 6.61 -18.93 15.41
N PRO A 282 5.48 -19.13 14.70
CA PRO A 282 4.33 -18.23 14.78
C PRO A 282 3.45 -18.49 16.02
N ASN A 283 3.80 -17.87 17.15
CA ASN A 283 2.97 -17.81 18.37
C ASN A 283 1.83 -16.77 18.27
N TRP A 284 1.25 -16.58 17.09
CA TRP A 284 0.32 -15.49 16.78
C TRP A 284 -1.15 -15.92 16.82
N VAL A 285 -1.96 -15.32 17.70
CA VAL A 285 -3.41 -15.59 17.77
C VAL A 285 -4.20 -14.54 17.00
N ASN A 286 -4.67 -14.93 15.81
CA ASN A 286 -5.52 -14.12 14.95
C ASN A 286 -6.87 -13.76 15.63
N GLN A 287 -7.10 -12.47 15.89
CA GLN A 287 -8.35 -11.93 16.43
C GLN A 287 -9.36 -11.51 15.34
N GLY A 288 -9.00 -11.62 14.06
CA GLY A 288 -9.77 -11.09 12.95
C GLY A 288 -9.60 -9.57 12.83
N THR A 289 -10.60 -8.89 12.25
CA THR A 289 -10.62 -7.42 12.19
C THR A 289 -11.00 -6.86 13.56
N VAL A 290 -10.07 -6.14 14.19
CA VAL A 290 -10.27 -5.53 15.53
C VAL A 290 -10.61 -4.05 15.44
N ALA A 291 -10.27 -3.36 14.35
CA ALA A 291 -10.66 -1.97 14.12
C ALA A 291 -11.10 -1.76 12.65
N ASP A 292 -12.24 -1.08 12.47
CA ASP A 292 -12.76 -0.59 11.18
C ASP A 292 -13.36 0.81 11.40
N LEU A 293 -12.49 1.70 11.90
CA LEU A 293 -12.86 2.98 12.51
C LEU A 293 -12.74 4.15 11.54
N ILE A 294 -11.98 4.00 10.45
CA ILE A 294 -11.75 5.04 9.44
C ILE A 294 -12.94 5.12 8.49
N ARG A 295 -13.72 6.18 8.65
CA ARG A 295 -14.84 6.51 7.77
C ARG A 295 -14.61 7.89 7.22
N VAL A 296 -14.65 8.01 5.90
CA VAL A 296 -14.62 9.30 5.19
C VAL A 296 -15.90 10.10 5.48
N TRP A 297 -17.03 9.38 5.62
CA TRP A 297 -18.36 9.93 5.75
C TRP A 297 -19.05 9.35 6.98
N ASP A 298 -19.23 10.15 8.04
CA ASP A 298 -19.91 9.72 9.26
C ASP A 298 -21.41 10.11 9.24
N PRO A 299 -22.34 9.15 9.43
CA PRO A 299 -23.78 9.40 9.27
C PRO A 299 -24.38 10.15 10.46
N GLU A 300 -24.87 11.38 10.24
CA GLU A 300 -25.68 12.12 11.23
C GLU A 300 -27.18 11.92 11.03
N GLY A 301 -27.59 11.54 9.81
CA GLY A 301 -28.99 11.30 9.46
C GLY A 301 -29.74 12.59 9.14
N GLN A 302 -31.05 12.63 9.41
CA GLN A 302 -31.91 13.75 9.01
C GLN A 302 -31.67 14.99 9.87
N VAL A 303 -31.12 16.05 9.25
CA VAL A 303 -30.90 17.35 9.88
C VAL A 303 -32.00 18.36 9.54
N ALA A 304 -32.83 18.11 8.52
CA ALA A 304 -33.98 18.95 8.20
C ALA A 304 -35.16 18.09 7.67
N PRO A 305 -36.40 18.31 8.13
CA PRO A 305 -37.58 17.60 7.63
C PRO A 305 -38.07 18.09 6.26
N GLY A 306 -37.46 19.15 5.73
CA GLY A 306 -37.95 19.89 4.55
C GLY A 306 -38.92 21.01 4.93
N VAL A 307 -39.29 21.84 3.95
CA VAL A 307 -40.16 23.01 4.15
C VAL A 307 -41.21 23.10 3.05
N ASP A 308 -42.38 23.66 3.38
CA ASP A 308 -43.50 23.75 2.43
C ASP A 308 -43.12 24.48 1.14
N GLY A 309 -43.27 23.78 0.01
CA GLY A 309 -42.96 24.27 -1.32
C GLY A 309 -41.53 24.01 -1.80
N ALA A 310 -40.67 23.40 -0.98
CA ALA A 310 -39.36 22.91 -1.43
C ALA A 310 -39.46 21.56 -2.15
N THR A 311 -38.66 21.41 -3.19
CA THR A 311 -38.32 20.13 -3.86
C THR A 311 -36.81 19.98 -3.95
N GLN A 312 -36.35 18.75 -4.24
CA GLN A 312 -34.96 18.39 -4.46
C GLN A 312 -34.21 19.32 -5.45
N GLU A 313 -34.90 19.88 -6.44
CA GLU A 313 -34.34 20.78 -7.46
C GLU A 313 -34.26 22.25 -7.01
N THR A 314 -35.11 22.65 -6.06
CA THR A 314 -35.18 24.04 -5.55
C THR A 314 -34.27 24.31 -4.36
N VAL A 315 -33.85 23.25 -3.66
CA VAL A 315 -32.95 23.35 -2.51
C VAL A 315 -31.52 23.58 -2.98
N VAL A 316 -30.93 24.65 -2.45
CA VAL A 316 -29.53 25.05 -2.65
C VAL A 316 -28.91 25.27 -1.27
N PHE A 317 -27.61 25.03 -1.16
CA PHE A 317 -26.82 25.32 0.01
C PHE A 317 -25.81 26.43 -0.32
N GLY A 318 -25.49 27.26 0.67
CA GLY A 318 -24.57 28.39 0.53
C GLY A 318 -24.63 29.29 1.75
N ASP A 319 -23.49 29.60 2.36
CA ASP A 319 -23.37 30.56 3.47
C ASP A 319 -23.86 31.96 3.06
N VAL A 320 -24.99 32.44 3.61
CA VAL A 320 -25.54 33.77 3.29
C VAL A 320 -25.25 34.84 4.35
N ASP A 321 -24.63 34.52 5.49
CA ASP A 321 -24.29 35.52 6.52
C ASP A 321 -22.80 35.61 6.91
N GLY A 322 -21.97 34.67 6.44
CA GLY A 322 -20.53 34.64 6.55
C GLY A 322 -20.03 33.98 7.84
N ASP A 323 -20.80 33.04 8.41
CA ASP A 323 -20.41 32.32 9.63
C ASP A 323 -19.57 31.05 9.40
N GLY A 324 -19.33 30.70 8.13
CA GLY A 324 -18.54 29.57 7.68
C GLY A 324 -19.36 28.30 7.45
N ARG A 325 -20.69 28.33 7.63
CA ARG A 325 -21.57 27.18 7.42
C ARG A 325 -22.59 27.46 6.34
N ASP A 326 -22.81 26.48 5.47
CA ASP A 326 -23.82 26.57 4.43
C ASP A 326 -25.24 26.58 5.01
N ASP A 327 -26.03 27.55 4.54
CA ASP A 327 -27.43 27.74 4.90
C ASP A 327 -28.38 26.98 3.97
N TYR A 328 -29.58 26.67 4.46
CA TYR A 328 -30.61 26.02 3.66
C TYR A 328 -31.41 27.06 2.87
N LEU A 329 -31.26 27.06 1.54
CA LEU A 329 -31.91 28.01 0.63
C LEU A 329 -32.96 27.30 -0.24
N VAL A 330 -34.09 27.95 -0.47
CA VAL A 330 -35.13 27.49 -1.41
C VAL A 330 -35.36 28.54 -2.48
N VAL A 331 -35.03 28.20 -3.73
CA VAL A 331 -35.22 29.02 -4.92
C VAL A 331 -36.56 28.71 -5.57
N PHE A 332 -37.48 29.68 -5.55
CA PHE A 332 -38.80 29.55 -6.16
C PHE A 332 -38.76 29.84 -7.66
N GLY A 333 -39.80 29.39 -8.39
CA GLY A 333 -39.86 29.48 -9.85
C GLY A 333 -39.80 30.90 -10.44
N ASP A 334 -40.12 31.92 -9.64
CA ASP A 334 -40.04 33.36 -9.98
C ASP A 334 -38.67 33.99 -9.66
N GLY A 335 -37.71 33.19 -9.21
CA GLY A 335 -36.38 33.65 -8.81
C GLY A 335 -36.31 34.25 -7.40
N SER A 336 -37.42 34.29 -6.66
CA SER A 336 -37.40 34.63 -5.23
C SER A 336 -36.76 33.51 -4.40
N VAL A 337 -36.15 33.88 -3.27
CA VAL A 337 -35.38 32.95 -2.43
C VAL A 337 -35.74 33.16 -0.97
N LYS A 338 -36.04 32.06 -0.27
CA LYS A 338 -36.11 32.01 1.19
C LYS A 338 -34.89 31.27 1.75
N ALA A 339 -34.43 31.71 2.92
CA ALA A 339 -33.28 31.13 3.61
C ALA A 339 -33.62 30.74 5.05
N TRP A 340 -32.92 29.73 5.54
CA TRP A 340 -32.90 29.32 6.93
C TRP A 340 -31.45 29.16 7.38
N ARG A 341 -31.07 29.89 8.43
CA ARG A 341 -29.71 29.98 8.95
C ARG A 341 -29.28 28.69 9.63
N ASN A 342 -28.02 28.32 9.44
CA ASN A 342 -27.33 27.23 10.10
C ASN A 342 -26.74 27.68 11.45
N ALA A 343 -27.60 28.00 12.42
CA ALA A 343 -27.21 28.69 13.66
C ALA A 343 -26.39 27.85 14.68
N ALA A 344 -26.10 26.58 14.41
CA ALA A 344 -25.31 25.69 15.27
C ALA A 344 -24.84 24.45 14.51
N ASN A 345 -23.71 23.85 14.92
CA ASN A 345 -23.16 22.60 14.37
C ASN A 345 -24.18 21.45 14.33
N ILE A 346 -23.94 20.44 13.48
CA ILE A 346 -24.88 19.32 13.31
C ILE A 346 -25.09 18.62 14.67
N PRO A 347 -26.33 18.54 15.16
CA PRO A 347 -26.60 17.89 16.44
C PRO A 347 -26.58 16.37 16.26
N ALA A 348 -26.10 15.66 17.27
CA ALA A 348 -25.99 14.20 17.23
C ALA A 348 -27.29 13.51 16.81
N ALA A 349 -27.15 12.47 15.98
CA ALA A 349 -28.23 11.68 15.38
C ALA A 349 -29.47 11.49 16.28
N GLY A 350 -30.64 11.84 15.74
CA GLY A 350 -31.93 11.79 16.44
C GLY A 350 -32.29 13.06 17.22
N LYS A 351 -31.61 14.18 16.94
CA LYS A 351 -31.98 15.54 17.37
C LYS A 351 -32.27 16.40 16.14
N ASP A 352 -33.39 17.13 16.17
CA ASP A 352 -33.70 18.09 15.12
C ASP A 352 -32.70 19.25 15.14
N ARG A 353 -32.16 19.64 13.97
CA ARG A 353 -31.35 20.86 13.86
C ARG A 353 -32.27 22.09 13.86
N ASN A 354 -31.97 23.06 14.71
CA ASN A 354 -32.71 24.31 14.79
C ASN A 354 -32.26 25.27 13.67
N TRP A 355 -32.85 25.10 12.49
CA TRP A 355 -32.71 26.02 11.35
C TRP A 355 -33.46 27.33 11.63
N GLU A 356 -32.76 28.47 11.71
CA GLU A 356 -33.39 29.76 12.02
C GLU A 356 -33.98 30.40 10.76
N GLN A 357 -35.30 30.59 10.71
CA GLN A 357 -35.95 31.15 9.52
C GLN A 357 -35.59 32.63 9.27
N LEU A 358 -34.82 32.91 8.22
CA LEU A 358 -34.46 34.28 7.79
C LEU A 358 -35.51 34.93 6.87
N GLY A 359 -36.52 34.15 6.46
CA GLY A 359 -37.59 34.59 5.58
C GLY A 359 -37.12 34.77 4.14
N THR A 360 -37.73 35.71 3.40
CA THR A 360 -37.33 36.01 2.01
C THR A 360 -36.04 36.85 2.01
N ILE A 361 -34.99 36.35 1.37
CA ILE A 361 -33.71 37.06 1.20
C ILE A 361 -33.60 37.76 -0.15
N ALA A 362 -34.22 37.21 -1.20
CA ALA A 362 -34.34 37.83 -2.51
C ALA A 362 -35.80 37.75 -3.00
N THR A 363 -36.32 38.83 -3.57
CA THR A 363 -37.68 38.89 -4.14
C THR A 363 -37.76 38.43 -5.60
N GLY A 364 -36.64 37.96 -6.16
CA GLY A 364 -36.47 37.77 -7.60
C GLY A 364 -36.24 39.08 -8.35
N VAL A 365 -35.66 38.96 -9.55
CA VAL A 365 -35.31 40.09 -10.43
C VAL A 365 -36.07 40.05 -11.77
N GLY A 366 -37.21 39.34 -11.81
CA GLY A 366 -38.03 39.15 -13.01
C GLY A 366 -37.55 38.02 -13.94
N GLU A 367 -36.65 37.17 -13.47
CA GLU A 367 -36.05 36.04 -14.18
C GLU A 367 -36.41 34.72 -13.48
N PRO A 368 -36.62 33.61 -14.20
CA PRO A 368 -37.05 32.36 -13.59
C PRO A 368 -35.98 31.73 -12.71
N GLY A 369 -36.41 31.06 -11.63
CA GLY A 369 -35.54 30.43 -10.64
C GLY A 369 -34.49 29.47 -11.20
N SER A 370 -34.77 28.82 -12.35
CA SER A 370 -33.82 27.94 -13.05
C SER A 370 -32.53 28.64 -13.53
N LYS A 371 -32.53 29.98 -13.64
CA LYS A 371 -31.36 30.81 -13.95
C LYS A 371 -30.56 31.26 -12.73
N VAL A 372 -31.12 31.15 -11.52
CA VAL A 372 -30.46 31.60 -10.27
C VAL A 372 -29.27 30.69 -9.98
N ARG A 373 -28.14 31.29 -9.62
CA ARG A 373 -26.97 30.61 -9.04
C ARG A 373 -26.50 31.38 -7.82
N PHE A 374 -25.77 30.67 -6.95
CA PHE A 374 -25.10 31.21 -5.78
C PHE A 374 -23.62 30.85 -5.85
N ALA A 375 -22.76 31.82 -5.55
CA ALA A 375 -21.31 31.68 -5.40
C ALA A 375 -20.76 32.97 -4.78
N ASP A 376 -19.73 32.91 -3.94
CA ASP A 376 -18.98 34.11 -3.53
C ASP A 376 -18.17 34.61 -4.73
N ILE A 377 -18.57 35.74 -5.34
CA ILE A 377 -17.91 36.26 -6.53
C ILE A 377 -16.83 37.30 -6.21
N ASP A 378 -16.70 37.74 -4.95
CA ASP A 378 -15.80 38.83 -4.58
C ASP A 378 -14.88 38.59 -3.38
N GLY A 379 -15.00 37.43 -2.74
CA GLY A 379 -14.12 36.89 -1.71
C GLY A 379 -14.42 37.44 -0.33
N ASP A 380 -15.69 37.70 -0.01
CA ASP A 380 -16.13 38.29 1.25
C ASP A 380 -16.69 37.27 2.27
N GLY A 381 -16.71 35.99 1.89
CA GLY A 381 -17.15 34.84 2.68
C GLY A 381 -18.63 34.53 2.54
N ARG A 382 -19.39 35.24 1.69
CA ARG A 382 -20.85 35.05 1.52
C ARG A 382 -21.20 34.76 0.08
N VAL A 383 -22.21 33.93 -0.14
CA VAL A 383 -22.71 33.66 -1.50
C VAL A 383 -23.50 34.85 -2.06
N ASP A 384 -23.16 35.23 -3.29
CA ASP A 384 -23.84 36.27 -4.06
C ASP A 384 -25.01 35.70 -4.88
N TYR A 385 -25.99 36.56 -5.19
CA TYR A 385 -27.12 36.19 -6.04
C TYR A 385 -26.78 36.45 -7.52
N LEU A 386 -26.76 35.40 -8.33
CA LEU A 386 -26.39 35.46 -9.75
C LEU A 386 -27.58 35.05 -10.64
N ILE A 387 -27.73 35.71 -11.79
CA ILE A 387 -28.60 35.26 -12.89
C ILE A 387 -27.74 34.89 -14.10
N LEU A 388 -27.89 33.64 -14.51
CA LEU A 388 -27.18 33.01 -15.62
C LEU A 388 -28.08 32.94 -16.87
N TYR A 389 -27.58 33.50 -17.97
CA TYR A 389 -28.28 33.61 -19.25
C TYR A 389 -27.75 32.61 -20.29
N ASP A 390 -28.53 32.41 -21.35
CA ASP A 390 -28.09 31.66 -22.53
C ASP A 390 -26.86 32.33 -23.18
N GLY A 391 -25.96 31.52 -23.75
CA GLY A 391 -24.63 31.98 -24.17
C GLY A 391 -23.64 32.20 -23.02
N GLY A 392 -24.08 31.98 -21.77
CA GLY A 392 -23.25 31.99 -20.58
C GLY A 392 -23.02 33.37 -19.97
N ALA A 393 -23.80 34.39 -20.35
CA ALA A 393 -23.72 35.72 -19.76
C ALA A 393 -24.26 35.72 -18.32
N VAL A 394 -23.72 36.58 -17.45
CA VAL A 394 -23.99 36.58 -16.01
C VAL A 394 -24.26 38.00 -15.53
N LYS A 395 -25.38 38.18 -14.82
CA LYS A 395 -25.61 39.34 -13.95
C LYS A 395 -25.45 38.93 -12.49
N ALA A 396 -24.90 39.82 -11.68
CA ALA A 396 -24.61 39.56 -10.27
C ALA A 396 -25.16 40.66 -9.36
N TRP A 397 -25.55 40.25 -8.16
CA TRP A 397 -25.89 41.14 -7.05
C TRP A 397 -25.11 40.69 -5.80
N ARG A 398 -24.23 41.57 -5.30
CA ARG A 398 -23.41 41.34 -4.11
C ARG A 398 -24.30 41.13 -2.88
N ASN A 399 -24.01 40.17 -2.02
CA ASN A 399 -24.59 40.06 -0.69
C ASN A 399 -24.08 41.20 0.21
N SER A 400 -24.98 42.04 0.73
CA SER A 400 -24.60 43.24 1.49
C SER A 400 -24.14 42.97 2.93
N GLY A 401 -24.05 41.70 3.37
CA GLY A 401 -23.68 41.32 4.74
C GLY A 401 -24.74 41.65 5.80
N ILE A 402 -25.97 41.98 5.39
CA ILE A 402 -27.08 42.32 6.30
C ILE A 402 -28.13 41.20 6.45
N ILE A 403 -27.94 40.07 5.75
CA ILE A 403 -28.79 38.89 5.90
C ILE A 403 -28.61 38.33 7.31
N GLY A 404 -29.71 37.95 7.97
CA GLY A 404 -29.68 37.46 9.35
C GLY A 404 -29.34 38.49 10.44
N THR A 405 -28.87 39.69 10.09
CA THR A 405 -28.47 40.75 11.04
C THR A 405 -29.37 41.99 11.00
N SER A 406 -30.07 42.26 9.89
CA SER A 406 -31.05 43.34 9.77
C SER A 406 -32.34 42.92 9.05
N SER A 407 -33.48 43.40 9.55
CA SER A 407 -34.79 43.29 8.89
C SER A 407 -35.06 44.39 7.86
N THR A 408 -34.15 45.37 7.72
CA THR A 408 -34.29 46.52 6.82
C THR A 408 -33.01 46.80 6.04
N GLY A 409 -33.12 47.43 4.87
CA GLY A 409 -32.01 47.65 3.94
C GLY A 409 -32.07 46.71 2.73
N ARG A 410 -31.16 46.92 1.76
CA ARG A 410 -31.04 46.04 0.59
C ARG A 410 -30.12 44.88 0.95
N LYS A 411 -30.64 43.65 0.93
CA LYS A 411 -29.87 42.42 1.19
C LYS A 411 -28.87 42.11 0.07
N PHE A 412 -29.17 42.55 -1.15
CA PHE A 412 -28.34 42.36 -2.33
C PHE A 412 -28.17 43.68 -3.11
N GLU A 413 -26.97 43.97 -3.61
CA GLU A 413 -26.62 45.18 -4.39
C GLU A 413 -26.16 44.85 -5.81
N GLU A 414 -26.78 45.46 -6.83
CA GLU A 414 -26.51 45.14 -8.24
C GLU A 414 -25.09 45.52 -8.68
N LEU A 415 -24.34 44.53 -9.18
CA LEU A 415 -23.04 44.71 -9.85
C LEU A 415 -23.18 44.82 -11.38
N GLY A 416 -24.38 44.59 -11.90
CA GLY A 416 -24.69 44.57 -13.33
C GLY A 416 -24.22 43.28 -14.00
N THR A 417 -23.90 43.36 -15.30
CA THR A 417 -23.36 42.23 -16.06
C THR A 417 -21.87 42.06 -15.75
N ILE A 418 -21.49 40.98 -15.08
CA ILE A 418 -20.10 40.68 -14.74
C ILE A 418 -19.40 39.81 -15.80
N ALA A 419 -20.15 39.03 -16.57
CA ALA A 419 -19.65 38.26 -17.71
C ALA A 419 -20.59 38.39 -18.92
N THR A 420 -20.03 38.60 -20.11
CA THR A 420 -20.78 38.65 -21.38
C THR A 420 -21.08 37.27 -21.95
N GLY A 421 -20.56 36.21 -21.33
CA GLY A 421 -20.62 34.83 -21.81
C GLY A 421 -19.54 34.50 -22.83
N VAL A 422 -19.30 33.19 -23.00
CA VAL A 422 -18.26 32.62 -23.88
C VAL A 422 -18.85 31.83 -25.07
N GLY A 423 -20.17 31.94 -25.29
CA GLY A 423 -20.89 31.29 -26.38
C GLY A 423 -21.44 29.90 -26.05
N GLU A 424 -21.16 29.37 -24.86
CA GLU A 424 -21.66 28.09 -24.37
C GLU A 424 -23.02 28.24 -23.65
N PRO A 425 -23.89 27.22 -23.65
CA PRO A 425 -25.16 27.26 -22.91
C PRO A 425 -24.94 27.46 -21.40
N GLY A 426 -25.81 28.24 -20.76
CA GLY A 426 -25.76 28.45 -19.30
C GLY A 426 -25.85 27.16 -18.48
N SER A 427 -26.44 26.09 -19.02
CA SER A 427 -26.45 24.76 -18.38
C SER A 427 -25.05 24.15 -18.18
N LYS A 428 -24.03 24.60 -18.93
CA LYS A 428 -22.63 24.18 -18.81
C LYS A 428 -21.78 25.05 -17.87
N VAL A 429 -22.25 26.26 -17.53
CA VAL A 429 -21.49 27.19 -16.69
C VAL A 429 -21.56 26.76 -15.22
N ARG A 430 -20.42 26.81 -14.52
CA ARG A 430 -20.27 26.58 -13.08
C ARG A 430 -19.46 27.72 -12.47
N PHE A 431 -19.55 27.87 -11.16
CA PHE A 431 -18.75 28.77 -10.36
C PHE A 431 -18.14 27.98 -9.21
N ALA A 432 -16.83 28.10 -9.03
CA ALA A 432 -16.06 27.53 -7.92
C ALA A 432 -14.67 28.19 -7.91
N ASP A 433 -14.06 28.43 -6.77
CA ASP A 433 -12.67 28.87 -6.69
C ASP A 433 -11.77 27.69 -7.07
N VAL A 434 -11.04 27.76 -8.20
CA VAL A 434 -10.12 26.68 -8.60
C VAL A 434 -8.65 27.03 -8.37
N ASP A 435 -8.34 28.23 -7.86
CA ASP A 435 -6.96 28.71 -7.75
C ASP A 435 -6.52 29.24 -6.37
N GLY A 436 -7.47 29.33 -5.43
CA GLY A 436 -7.28 29.58 -4.01
C GLY A 436 -7.22 31.06 -3.65
N ASP A 437 -7.78 31.94 -4.49
CA ASP A 437 -7.75 33.39 -4.28
C ASP A 437 -8.95 33.96 -3.50
N GLY A 438 -9.86 33.07 -3.09
CA GLY A 438 -11.08 33.31 -2.32
C GLY A 438 -12.31 33.63 -3.17
N ARG A 439 -12.17 33.76 -4.50
CA ARG A 439 -13.28 34.13 -5.39
C ARG A 439 -13.67 32.97 -6.29
N ALA A 440 -14.96 32.77 -6.48
CA ALA A 440 -15.43 31.80 -7.45
C ALA A 440 -15.09 32.22 -8.90
N ASP A 441 -14.46 31.30 -9.62
CA ASP A 441 -14.08 31.46 -11.03
C ASP A 441 -15.25 31.15 -11.98
N TYR A 442 -15.16 31.64 -13.21
CA TYR A 442 -16.12 31.29 -14.26
C TYR A 442 -15.64 30.03 -15.00
N LEU A 443 -16.43 28.96 -14.95
CA LEU A 443 -16.04 27.64 -15.46
C LEU A 443 -17.05 27.14 -16.50
N VAL A 444 -16.57 26.52 -17.58
CA VAL A 444 -17.39 25.78 -18.56
C VAL A 444 -17.07 24.30 -18.43
N LEU A 445 -18.08 23.53 -18.04
CA LEU A 445 -18.07 22.07 -17.96
C LEU A 445 -18.69 21.48 -19.23
N ALA A 446 -17.89 20.79 -20.03
CA ALA A 446 -18.31 20.15 -21.26
C ALA A 446 -19.01 18.80 -21.02
N ASP A 447 -19.65 18.27 -22.07
CA ASP A 447 -20.47 17.05 -21.97
C ASP A 447 -19.64 15.78 -21.71
N ASP A 448 -18.33 15.80 -21.98
CA ASP A 448 -17.33 14.78 -21.70
C ASP A 448 -16.64 14.94 -20.32
N GLY A 449 -17.07 15.92 -19.53
CA GLY A 449 -16.48 16.24 -18.23
C GLY A 449 -15.21 17.10 -18.29
N SER A 450 -14.73 17.49 -19.47
CA SER A 450 -13.63 18.46 -19.55
C SER A 450 -14.05 19.85 -19.06
N ILE A 451 -13.09 20.61 -18.51
CA ILE A 451 -13.37 21.94 -17.93
C ILE A 451 -12.42 22.98 -18.52
N ARG A 452 -13.00 24.08 -19.01
CA ARG A 452 -12.29 25.34 -19.29
C ARG A 452 -12.60 26.38 -18.22
N ALA A 453 -11.59 27.13 -17.80
CA ALA A 453 -11.69 28.07 -16.68
C ALA A 453 -11.28 29.49 -17.08
N TRP A 454 -11.90 30.46 -16.41
CA TRP A 454 -11.53 31.87 -16.45
C TRP A 454 -11.46 32.42 -15.02
N ARG A 455 -10.24 32.82 -14.59
CA ARG A 455 -9.94 33.42 -13.30
C ARG A 455 -10.79 34.65 -13.04
N ASN A 456 -11.37 34.77 -11.85
CA ASN A 456 -12.02 35.98 -11.36
C ASN A 456 -11.00 36.99 -10.82
N THR A 457 -10.77 38.04 -11.61
CA THR A 457 -9.79 39.11 -11.30
C THR A 457 -10.16 39.98 -10.09
N GLY A 458 -11.35 39.81 -9.49
CA GLY A 458 -11.89 40.70 -8.47
C GLY A 458 -12.29 42.10 -8.97
N ASN A 459 -12.14 42.39 -10.27
CA ASN A 459 -12.52 43.70 -10.82
C ASN A 459 -14.02 43.95 -10.71
N LEU A 460 -14.87 43.02 -11.15
CA LEU A 460 -16.34 43.08 -11.03
C LEU A 460 -16.94 44.47 -11.37
N ASN A 461 -16.53 45.02 -12.52
CA ASN A 461 -16.92 46.37 -12.99
C ASN A 461 -16.46 47.56 -12.11
N ARG A 462 -15.58 47.37 -11.12
CA ARG A 462 -14.99 48.44 -10.27
C ARG A 462 -14.08 49.37 -11.08
N VAL A 463 -13.32 48.86 -12.05
CA VAL A 463 -12.47 49.63 -12.97
C VAL A 463 -12.97 49.45 -14.41
N GLU A 464 -13.36 50.55 -15.04
CA GLU A 464 -13.83 50.59 -16.44
C GLU A 464 -12.73 50.10 -17.40
N GLY A 465 -13.11 49.31 -18.40
CA GLY A 465 -12.20 48.76 -19.41
C GLY A 465 -11.29 47.61 -18.93
N SER A 466 -11.24 47.33 -17.63
CA SER A 466 -10.56 46.16 -17.09
C SER A 466 -11.43 44.91 -17.23
N ARG A 467 -10.81 43.75 -17.45
CA ARG A 467 -11.52 42.47 -17.52
C ARG A 467 -12.01 42.07 -16.13
N ASN A 468 -13.17 41.44 -16.04
CA ASN A 468 -13.61 40.77 -14.82
C ASN A 468 -13.08 39.33 -14.74
N PHE A 469 -12.97 38.66 -15.89
CA PHE A 469 -12.52 37.28 -16.00
C PHE A 469 -11.35 37.14 -17.00
N GLU A 470 -10.35 36.33 -16.66
CA GLU A 470 -9.15 36.07 -17.48
C GLU A 470 -9.02 34.57 -17.81
N GLU A 471 -8.82 34.22 -19.08
CA GLU A 471 -8.81 32.82 -19.51
C GLU A 471 -7.59 32.04 -19.01
N LEU A 472 -7.83 30.93 -18.31
CA LEU A 472 -6.81 29.95 -17.90
C LEU A 472 -6.69 28.78 -18.90
N GLY A 473 -7.64 28.65 -19.82
CA GLY A 473 -7.70 27.56 -20.80
C GLY A 473 -8.36 26.31 -20.21
N GLN A 474 -7.95 25.13 -20.70
CA GLN A 474 -8.49 23.85 -20.24
C GLN A 474 -7.73 23.37 -18.99
N ILE A 475 -8.42 23.34 -17.84
CA ILE A 475 -7.83 22.91 -16.57
C ILE A 475 -8.01 21.41 -16.31
N ALA A 476 -9.07 20.79 -16.85
CA ALA A 476 -9.36 19.37 -16.72
C ALA A 476 -9.64 18.72 -18.09
N ALA A 477 -9.08 17.53 -18.32
CA ALA A 477 -9.28 16.75 -19.54
C ALA A 477 -10.63 16.01 -19.58
N GLY A 478 -11.33 15.92 -18.45
CA GLY A 478 -12.44 14.98 -18.27
C GLY A 478 -11.92 13.55 -18.02
N VAL A 479 -12.82 12.65 -17.61
CA VAL A 479 -12.48 11.24 -17.37
C VAL A 479 -13.18 10.39 -18.43
N SER A 480 -12.41 9.60 -19.17
CA SER A 480 -12.90 8.82 -20.31
C SER A 480 -14.12 7.97 -19.96
N GLY A 481 -15.24 8.21 -20.64
CA GLY A 481 -16.52 7.51 -20.43
C GLY A 481 -17.40 8.07 -19.31
N VAL A 482 -16.97 9.14 -18.62
CA VAL A 482 -17.77 9.83 -17.60
C VAL A 482 -18.37 11.11 -18.21
N PRO A 483 -19.70 11.23 -18.30
CA PRO A 483 -20.33 12.43 -18.83
C PRO A 483 -20.25 13.59 -17.82
N GLY A 484 -20.16 14.82 -18.32
CA GLY A 484 -20.08 16.04 -17.52
C GLY A 484 -21.25 16.24 -16.53
N SER A 485 -22.42 15.65 -16.80
CA SER A 485 -23.56 15.66 -15.88
C SER A 485 -23.26 15.01 -14.51
N LYS A 486 -22.25 14.15 -14.43
CA LYS A 486 -21.79 13.49 -13.19
C LYS A 486 -20.72 14.29 -12.43
N VAL A 487 -20.17 15.34 -13.04
CA VAL A 487 -19.11 16.14 -12.42
C VAL A 487 -19.71 17.15 -11.43
N ARG A 488 -19.06 17.30 -10.28
CA ARG A 488 -19.27 18.36 -9.28
C ARG A 488 -17.91 19.00 -8.98
N LEU A 489 -17.95 20.24 -8.52
CA LEU A 489 -16.79 21.00 -8.08
C LEU A 489 -17.09 21.51 -6.68
N ALA A 490 -16.19 21.23 -5.74
CA ALA A 490 -16.31 21.60 -4.33
C ALA A 490 -14.97 21.33 -3.64
N ASP A 491 -14.61 22.11 -2.60
CA ASP A 491 -13.45 21.83 -1.76
C ASP A 491 -13.76 20.62 -0.86
N TYR A 492 -13.16 19.46 -1.18
CA TYR A 492 -13.46 18.21 -0.50
C TYR A 492 -12.52 17.92 0.68
N ASP A 493 -11.33 18.51 0.73
CA ASP A 493 -10.38 18.28 1.83
C ASP A 493 -10.03 19.52 2.68
N GLY A 494 -10.65 20.66 2.36
CA GLY A 494 -10.53 21.91 3.10
C GLY A 494 -9.17 22.56 2.86
N ASP A 495 -8.72 22.67 1.61
CA ASP A 495 -7.47 23.35 1.23
C ASP A 495 -7.67 24.72 0.57
N GLY A 496 -8.94 25.11 0.33
CA GLY A 496 -9.35 26.33 -0.35
C GLY A 496 -9.49 26.19 -1.87
N LEU A 497 -9.25 24.99 -2.44
CA LEU A 497 -9.35 24.74 -3.88
C LEU A 497 -10.54 23.81 -4.18
N ALA A 498 -11.33 24.16 -5.20
CA ALA A 498 -12.40 23.27 -5.65
C ALA A 498 -11.83 22.05 -6.40
N ASP A 499 -12.14 20.87 -5.86
CA ASP A 499 -11.77 19.57 -6.39
C ASP A 499 -12.69 19.09 -7.51
N TYR A 500 -12.19 18.17 -8.33
CA TYR A 500 -12.98 17.51 -9.37
C TYR A 500 -13.61 16.22 -8.81
N LEU A 501 -14.93 16.24 -8.59
CA LEU A 501 -15.68 15.12 -8.04
C LEU A 501 -16.57 14.46 -9.11
N ILE A 502 -16.58 13.13 -9.15
CA ILE A 502 -17.47 12.32 -10.02
C ILE A 502 -18.50 11.63 -9.15
N LEU A 503 -19.76 12.02 -9.33
CA LEU A 503 -20.92 11.49 -8.63
C LEU A 503 -21.68 10.50 -9.53
N TYR A 504 -21.75 9.24 -9.10
CA TYR A 504 -22.45 8.17 -9.81
C TYR A 504 -23.92 8.06 -9.37
N ASP A 505 -24.75 7.40 -10.18
CA ASP A 505 -26.21 7.42 -10.02
C ASP A 505 -26.70 6.73 -8.73
N GLY A 506 -25.88 5.86 -8.11
CA GLY A 506 -26.10 5.26 -6.79
C GLY A 506 -25.42 6.00 -5.63
N GLY A 507 -25.08 7.28 -5.81
CA GLY A 507 -24.46 8.12 -4.77
C GLY A 507 -22.98 7.86 -4.52
N ALA A 508 -22.32 6.94 -5.24
CA ALA A 508 -20.88 6.75 -5.13
C ALA A 508 -20.13 7.99 -5.64
N VAL A 509 -18.97 8.29 -5.05
CA VAL A 509 -18.15 9.48 -5.34
C VAL A 509 -16.70 9.07 -5.57
N ARG A 510 -16.11 9.50 -6.68
CA ARG A 510 -14.66 9.42 -6.95
C ARG A 510 -14.10 10.85 -7.02
N GLY A 511 -12.97 11.11 -6.37
CA GLY A 511 -12.38 12.45 -6.29
C GLY A 511 -11.02 12.57 -6.96
N TYR A 512 -10.71 13.79 -7.40
CA TYR A 512 -9.38 14.20 -7.83
C TYR A 512 -9.07 15.57 -7.20
N ARG A 513 -8.06 15.60 -6.35
CA ARG A 513 -7.58 16.79 -5.62
C ARG A 513 -7.04 17.81 -6.60
N ASN A 514 -7.48 19.06 -6.49
CA ASN A 514 -6.86 20.18 -7.18
C ASN A 514 -5.49 20.48 -6.55
N THR A 515 -4.46 20.54 -7.38
CA THR A 515 -3.07 20.75 -6.91
C THR A 515 -2.69 22.23 -6.83
N GLY A 516 -3.61 23.14 -7.15
CA GLY A 516 -3.37 24.57 -7.36
C GLY A 516 -2.47 24.87 -8.56
N ASN A 517 -2.05 23.84 -9.32
CA ASN A 517 -1.03 23.98 -10.34
C ASN A 517 -1.52 24.69 -11.61
N LEU A 518 -2.80 24.57 -12.00
CA LEU A 518 -3.45 25.25 -13.13
C LEU A 518 -2.55 25.71 -14.32
N GLY A 519 -1.68 24.84 -14.83
CA GLY A 519 -0.73 25.17 -15.91
C GLY A 519 0.44 26.12 -15.55
N LYS A 520 0.60 26.53 -14.29
CA LYS A 520 1.73 27.33 -13.75
C LYS A 520 3.07 26.62 -13.97
N ASP A 521 3.12 25.31 -13.71
CA ASP A 521 4.23 24.42 -14.04
C ASP A 521 3.75 23.35 -15.04
N GLY A 522 4.22 23.44 -16.29
CA GLY A 522 3.84 22.54 -17.39
C GLY A 522 4.33 21.10 -17.25
N SER A 523 5.07 20.77 -16.19
CA SER A 523 5.46 19.40 -15.85
C SER A 523 4.49 18.69 -14.88
N LYS A 524 3.68 19.46 -14.15
CA LYS A 524 2.78 18.96 -13.09
C LYS A 524 1.34 18.84 -13.58
N ARG A 525 0.60 17.88 -13.02
CA ARG A 525 -0.84 17.74 -13.26
C ARG A 525 -1.59 18.82 -12.49
N ASN A 526 -2.75 19.24 -13.02
CA ASN A 526 -3.65 20.15 -12.28
C ASN A 526 -4.46 19.40 -11.21
N PHE A 527 -4.73 18.11 -11.43
CA PHE A 527 -5.50 17.27 -10.53
C PHE A 527 -4.77 15.95 -10.27
N ASP A 528 -4.73 15.53 -9.00
CA ASP A 528 -4.20 14.23 -8.56
C ASP A 528 -5.33 13.33 -8.04
N GLU A 529 -5.26 12.04 -8.32
CA GLU A 529 -6.38 11.12 -8.04
C GLU A 529 -6.45 10.71 -6.56
N LEU A 530 -7.61 10.94 -5.93
CA LEU A 530 -7.92 10.50 -4.56
C LEU A 530 -8.63 9.14 -4.51
N GLY A 531 -9.14 8.66 -5.65
CA GLY A 531 -9.87 7.40 -5.73
C GLY A 531 -11.31 7.51 -5.20
N THR A 532 -11.84 6.42 -4.63
CA THR A 532 -13.25 6.31 -4.20
C THR A 532 -13.45 6.93 -2.81
N LEU A 533 -13.98 8.16 -2.80
CA LEU A 533 -14.30 8.91 -1.57
C LEU A 533 -15.57 8.34 -0.90
N ALA A 534 -16.58 7.98 -1.69
CA ALA A 534 -17.80 7.35 -1.20
C ALA A 534 -18.15 6.12 -2.05
N THR A 535 -18.47 5.00 -1.41
CA THR A 535 -19.02 3.81 -2.10
C THR A 535 -20.49 3.95 -2.47
N GLY A 536 -21.12 5.06 -2.07
CA GLY A 536 -22.55 5.32 -2.20
C GLY A 536 -23.34 4.88 -0.96
N VAL A 537 -24.46 5.56 -0.74
CA VAL A 537 -25.38 5.28 0.37
C VAL A 537 -26.59 4.53 -0.17
N ALA A 538 -26.93 3.40 0.47
CA ALA A 538 -28.08 2.59 0.06
C ALA A 538 -29.39 3.39 0.09
N GLY A 539 -30.08 3.47 -1.05
CA GLY A 539 -31.33 4.22 -1.22
C GLY A 539 -31.15 5.70 -1.63
N VAL A 540 -29.93 6.24 -1.63
CA VAL A 540 -29.63 7.59 -2.11
C VAL A 540 -29.28 7.55 -3.61
N SER A 541 -29.83 8.48 -4.38
CA SER A 541 -29.54 8.63 -5.81
C SER A 541 -28.51 9.74 -6.07
N GLY A 542 -27.70 9.63 -7.12
CA GLY A 542 -26.80 10.71 -7.53
C GLY A 542 -27.51 12.02 -7.89
N ALA A 543 -28.82 11.99 -8.15
CA ALA A 543 -29.61 13.20 -8.40
C ALA A 543 -29.97 13.96 -7.10
N SER A 544 -30.10 13.25 -5.97
CA SER A 544 -30.44 13.83 -4.67
C SER A 544 -29.23 14.37 -3.91
N VAL A 545 -28.01 13.99 -4.31
CA VAL A 545 -26.77 14.41 -3.63
C VAL A 545 -26.38 15.85 -3.96
N ARG A 546 -25.99 16.58 -2.92
CA ARG A 546 -25.31 17.88 -2.92
C ARG A 546 -24.03 17.75 -2.08
N PHE A 547 -23.15 18.72 -2.25
CA PHE A 547 -21.95 18.92 -1.44
C PHE A 547 -22.07 20.32 -0.84
N ALA A 548 -21.93 20.44 0.48
CA ALA A 548 -22.12 21.67 1.24
C ALA A 548 -21.39 21.55 2.59
N ASP A 549 -20.69 22.57 3.06
CA ASP A 549 -20.09 22.54 4.41
C ASP A 549 -21.17 22.86 5.45
N LEU A 550 -21.74 21.82 6.07
CA LEU A 550 -22.82 21.99 7.03
C LEU A 550 -22.31 22.08 8.47
N ASN A 551 -21.03 21.80 8.76
CA ASN A 551 -20.47 21.78 10.11
C ASN A 551 -19.54 22.98 10.41
N GLY A 552 -19.01 23.64 9.37
CA GLY A 552 -18.11 24.80 9.41
C GLY A 552 -16.64 24.42 9.57
N ASP A 553 -16.22 23.25 9.07
CA ASP A 553 -14.83 22.76 9.16
C ASP A 553 -13.98 22.99 7.90
N GLY A 554 -14.57 23.59 6.86
CA GLY A 554 -13.96 23.93 5.58
C GLY A 554 -14.10 22.85 4.51
N ARG A 555 -14.64 21.67 4.83
CA ARG A 555 -14.86 20.57 3.87
C ARG A 555 -16.33 20.47 3.52
N VAL A 556 -16.62 20.11 2.27
CA VAL A 556 -18.01 19.78 1.93
C VAL A 556 -18.45 18.42 2.49
N ASP A 557 -19.60 18.44 3.17
CA ASP A 557 -20.34 17.26 3.62
C ASP A 557 -21.10 16.61 2.45
N TYR A 558 -21.43 15.31 2.59
CA TYR A 558 -22.26 14.59 1.64
C TYR A 558 -23.72 14.75 2.09
N VAL A 559 -24.52 15.42 1.26
CA VAL A 559 -25.87 15.85 1.62
C VAL A 559 -26.89 15.24 0.66
N SER A 560 -27.85 14.46 1.16
CA SER A 560 -28.95 13.92 0.36
C SER A 560 -30.22 14.73 0.58
N VAL A 561 -30.77 15.32 -0.49
CA VAL A 561 -32.02 16.07 -0.46
C VAL A 561 -33.17 15.23 -1.03
N SER A 562 -34.24 15.06 -0.26
CA SER A 562 -35.43 14.31 -0.67
C SER A 562 -36.36 15.12 -1.58
N GLY A 563 -37.36 14.45 -2.17
CA GLY A 563 -38.37 15.10 -3.03
C GLY A 563 -39.21 16.19 -2.35
N VAL A 564 -39.24 16.26 -1.02
CA VAL A 564 -39.90 17.32 -0.22
C VAL A 564 -38.89 18.31 0.41
N GLY A 565 -37.64 18.27 -0.04
CA GLY A 565 -36.57 19.13 0.48
C GLY A 565 -36.02 18.72 1.86
N ALA A 566 -36.37 17.54 2.38
CA ALA A 566 -35.76 17.00 3.60
C ALA A 566 -34.28 16.68 3.36
N VAL A 567 -33.45 16.79 4.40
CA VAL A 567 -31.99 16.74 4.28
C VAL A 567 -31.41 15.69 5.23
N ASP A 568 -30.77 14.68 4.66
CA ASP A 568 -29.95 13.68 5.37
C ASP A 568 -28.47 13.96 5.10
N VAL A 569 -27.62 13.93 6.14
CA VAL A 569 -26.21 14.32 6.06
C VAL A 569 -25.27 13.21 6.53
N TRP A 570 -24.14 13.14 5.84
CA TRP A 570 -22.94 12.42 6.28
C TRP A 570 -21.78 13.41 6.32
N LEU A 571 -21.19 13.59 7.50
CA LEU A 571 -20.09 14.53 7.73
C LEU A 571 -18.82 14.06 7.04
N ASN A 572 -18.13 14.98 6.36
CA ASN A 572 -16.80 14.74 5.85
C ASN A 572 -15.80 14.78 6.99
N THR A 573 -15.19 13.65 7.31
CA THR A 573 -14.28 13.57 8.45
C THR A 573 -12.86 14.05 8.10
N GLY A 574 -12.56 14.25 6.81
CA GLY A 574 -11.19 14.38 6.30
C GLY A 574 -10.36 13.09 6.38
N ARG A 575 -10.92 11.99 6.92
CA ARG A 575 -10.21 10.72 7.17
C ARG A 575 -10.20 9.85 5.91
N ASN A 576 -9.50 10.33 4.88
CA ASN A 576 -9.23 9.58 3.65
C ASN A 576 -8.57 8.22 3.97
N LYS A 577 -8.99 7.16 3.28
CA LYS A 577 -8.71 5.74 3.63
C LYS A 577 -7.26 5.28 3.41
N ALA A 578 -6.29 5.95 4.02
CA ALA A 578 -4.87 5.66 3.85
C ALA A 578 -4.34 4.78 4.99
N ALA A 579 -3.90 3.55 4.69
CA ALA A 579 -3.22 2.70 5.68
C ALA A 579 -1.91 3.31 6.23
N GLY A 580 -1.30 4.26 5.51
CA GLY A 580 -0.15 5.05 5.98
C GLY A 580 -0.48 6.03 7.12
N ALA A 581 -1.75 6.39 7.30
CA ALA A 581 -2.23 7.32 8.31
C ALA A 581 -2.53 6.68 9.67
N VAL A 582 -2.63 5.34 9.75
CA VAL A 582 -2.92 4.65 11.02
C VAL A 582 -1.66 4.56 11.89
N ARG A 583 -1.77 4.94 13.16
CA ARG A 583 -0.74 4.76 14.21
C ARG A 583 -1.36 4.06 15.42
N PHE A 584 -0.48 3.50 16.24
CA PHE A 584 -0.76 2.94 17.56
C PHE A 584 0.18 3.61 18.56
N ALA A 585 -0.33 3.99 19.73
CA ALA A 585 0.39 4.73 20.77
C ALA A 585 -0.44 4.75 22.07
N ASP A 586 0.17 4.66 23.24
CA ASP A 586 -0.55 4.84 24.52
C ASP A 586 -0.68 6.33 24.85
N LEU A 587 -1.89 6.89 24.68
CA LEU A 587 -2.16 8.30 24.97
C LEU A 587 -2.58 8.56 26.42
N ASN A 588 -2.83 7.50 27.20
CA ASN A 588 -3.54 7.59 28.47
C ASN A 588 -2.78 6.97 29.67
N GLY A 589 -1.74 6.18 29.40
CA GLY A 589 -0.82 5.59 30.37
C GLY A 589 -1.33 4.32 31.02
N ASP A 590 -2.31 3.63 30.42
CA ASP A 590 -2.85 2.35 30.93
C ASP A 590 -2.13 1.10 30.39
N GLY A 591 -1.20 1.29 29.45
CA GLY A 591 -0.40 0.23 28.82
C GLY A 591 -1.14 -0.48 27.67
N LEU A 592 -2.19 0.13 27.12
CA LEU A 592 -2.89 -0.35 25.93
C LEU A 592 -2.72 0.66 24.81
N ASP A 593 -2.21 0.22 23.66
CA ASP A 593 -2.04 1.13 22.53
C ASP A 593 -3.41 1.55 21.97
N ASP A 594 -3.61 2.86 21.93
CA ASP A 594 -4.77 3.51 21.35
C ASP A 594 -4.65 3.55 19.81
N PHE A 595 -5.78 3.64 19.12
CA PHE A 595 -5.80 3.74 17.65
C PHE A 595 -5.86 5.20 17.22
N LEU A 596 -4.96 5.62 16.34
CA LEU A 596 -4.92 6.99 15.82
C LEU A 596 -4.99 7.05 14.29
N PHE A 597 -5.63 8.10 13.80
CA PHE A 597 -5.56 8.52 12.40
C PHE A 597 -4.80 9.84 12.29
N VAL A 598 -3.75 9.90 11.46
CA VAL A 598 -3.00 11.11 11.13
C VAL A 598 -3.41 11.63 9.74
N SER A 599 -3.91 12.86 9.67
CA SER A 599 -4.25 13.53 8.40
C SER A 599 -3.01 13.99 7.62
N ASP A 600 -3.21 14.43 6.37
CA ASP A 600 -2.18 14.99 5.48
C ASP A 600 -1.54 16.30 5.98
N ARG A 601 -2.11 16.93 7.02
CA ARG A 601 -1.54 18.09 7.74
C ARG A 601 -1.13 17.76 9.19
N GLY A 602 -1.01 16.47 9.51
CA GLY A 602 -0.59 15.99 10.82
C GLY A 602 -1.62 16.14 11.95
N ALA A 603 -2.84 16.61 11.67
CA ALA A 603 -3.93 16.59 12.65
C ALA A 603 -4.34 15.15 12.96
N CYS A 604 -4.65 14.84 14.22
CA CYS A 604 -4.90 13.48 14.68
C CYS A 604 -6.26 13.32 15.34
N ASP A 605 -7.00 12.29 14.93
CA ASP A 605 -8.17 11.76 15.63
C ASP A 605 -7.77 10.45 16.33
N ALA A 606 -8.30 10.20 17.54
CA ALA A 606 -7.95 9.04 18.35
C ALA A 606 -9.15 8.27 18.92
N TRP A 607 -8.94 6.98 19.15
CA TRP A 607 -9.88 6.05 19.77
C TRP A 607 -9.18 5.29 20.87
N LEU A 608 -9.66 5.43 22.11
CA LEU A 608 -9.07 4.75 23.26
C LEU A 608 -9.34 3.25 23.23
N ASN A 609 -8.32 2.45 23.52
CA ASN A 609 -8.41 1.00 23.66
C ASN A 609 -8.88 0.64 25.07
N ALA A 610 -10.14 0.24 25.24
CA ALA A 610 -10.65 -0.24 26.52
C ALA A 610 -10.36 -1.73 26.79
N GLY A 611 -9.43 -2.32 26.01
CA GLY A 611 -9.07 -3.74 26.05
C GLY A 611 -10.17 -4.67 25.55
N GLY A 612 -9.99 -5.97 25.83
CA GLY A 612 -10.91 -7.04 25.45
C GLY A 612 -10.41 -7.93 24.30
N SER A 613 -11.21 -8.93 23.93
CA SER A 613 -10.94 -9.84 22.80
C SER A 613 -12.27 -10.09 22.06
N PRO A 614 -12.52 -9.40 20.93
CA PRO A 614 -11.71 -8.32 20.34
C PRO A 614 -11.72 -7.03 21.19
N GLN A 615 -10.78 -6.12 20.89
CA GLN A 615 -10.63 -4.80 21.52
C GLN A 615 -11.90 -3.95 21.38
N THR A 616 -12.18 -3.14 22.40
CA THR A 616 -13.28 -2.16 22.41
C THR A 616 -12.75 -0.74 22.28
N TRP A 617 -13.14 -0.05 21.22
CA TRP A 617 -12.62 1.29 20.87
C TRP A 617 -13.60 2.41 21.24
N THR A 618 -13.12 3.43 21.95
CA THR A 618 -13.91 4.62 22.32
C THR A 618 -13.39 5.86 21.62
N SER A 619 -14.13 6.41 20.65
CA SER A 619 -13.75 7.65 19.98
C SER A 619 -13.65 8.80 20.97
N ILE A 620 -12.48 9.45 21.02
CA ILE A 620 -12.26 10.72 21.75
C ILE A 620 -12.12 11.92 20.80
N GLY A 621 -12.18 11.68 19.48
CA GLY A 621 -12.12 12.70 18.44
C GLY A 621 -10.72 13.28 18.27
N LYS A 622 -10.67 14.55 17.84
CA LYS A 622 -9.44 15.22 17.41
C LYS A 622 -8.52 15.57 18.59
N VAL A 623 -7.49 14.77 18.81
CA VAL A 623 -6.47 15.00 19.85
C VAL A 623 -5.37 15.98 19.40
N ALA A 624 -5.10 16.14 18.10
CA ALA A 624 -4.15 17.12 17.58
C ALA A 624 -4.73 17.90 16.40
N THR A 625 -4.50 19.22 16.34
CA THR A 625 -4.95 20.09 15.24
C THR A 625 -4.06 20.07 14.00
N GLY A 626 -2.88 19.46 14.10
CA GLY A 626 -1.86 19.49 13.06
C GLY A 626 -0.83 20.60 13.27
N VAL A 627 0.26 20.51 12.50
CA VAL A 627 1.43 21.39 12.57
C VAL A 627 1.93 21.63 11.16
N ASP A 628 2.39 22.85 10.84
CA ASP A 628 2.98 23.16 9.54
C ASP A 628 4.10 22.18 9.16
N GLY A 629 3.97 21.51 8.01
CA GLY A 629 4.93 20.52 7.52
C GLY A 629 4.80 19.11 8.12
N ALA A 630 3.84 18.87 9.03
CA ALA A 630 3.48 17.54 9.48
C ALA A 630 2.58 16.83 8.48
N THR A 631 2.84 15.54 8.28
CA THR A 631 2.16 14.63 7.35
C THR A 631 2.15 13.24 7.99
N PRO A 632 1.41 12.24 7.46
CA PRO A 632 1.45 10.89 7.99
C PRO A 632 2.88 10.32 8.00
N ASP A 633 3.63 10.51 6.92
CA ASP A 633 4.95 9.89 6.73
C ASP A 633 6.04 10.39 7.70
N ASN A 634 5.82 11.52 8.38
CA ASN A 634 6.78 12.12 9.31
C ASN A 634 6.26 12.39 10.72
N VAL A 635 5.00 12.03 11.02
CA VAL A 635 4.45 12.00 12.38
C VAL A 635 4.63 10.61 12.98
N VAL A 636 5.29 10.57 14.14
CA VAL A 636 5.49 9.38 14.96
C VAL A 636 5.10 9.69 16.41
N PHE A 637 4.90 8.62 17.18
CA PHE A 637 4.53 8.65 18.58
C PHE A 637 5.54 7.81 19.38
N ALA A 638 6.03 8.36 20.49
CA ALA A 638 6.92 7.67 21.43
C ALA A 638 7.10 8.51 22.71
N ASP A 639 7.14 7.90 23.90
CA ASP A 639 7.47 8.58 25.17
C ASP A 639 8.90 9.18 25.14
N LEU A 640 9.03 10.50 25.34
CA LEU A 640 10.32 11.21 25.35
C LEU A 640 10.88 11.50 26.76
N ASP A 641 10.13 11.24 27.83
CA ASP A 641 10.56 11.57 29.19
C ASP A 641 10.18 10.60 30.33
N GLY A 642 9.63 9.44 29.99
CA GLY A 642 9.38 8.31 30.89
C GLY A 642 8.12 8.49 31.74
N ASP A 643 7.18 9.35 31.33
CA ASP A 643 5.89 9.54 32.01
C ASP A 643 4.80 8.53 31.59
N ARG A 644 5.13 7.70 30.59
CA ARG A 644 4.33 6.64 29.95
C ARG A 644 3.20 7.13 29.05
N LEU A 645 3.28 8.37 28.60
CA LEU A 645 2.41 8.89 27.55
C LEU A 645 3.24 9.04 26.28
N ASP A 646 2.74 8.50 25.17
CA ASP A 646 3.44 8.66 23.90
C ASP A 646 3.30 10.09 23.37
N ASP A 647 4.45 10.74 23.14
CA ASP A 647 4.51 12.11 22.68
C ASP A 647 4.32 12.24 21.17
N TYR A 648 3.67 13.31 20.73
CA TYR A 648 3.52 13.62 19.31
C TYR A 648 4.82 14.24 18.76
N ILE A 649 5.42 13.58 17.77
CA ILE A 649 6.73 13.98 17.21
C ILE A 649 6.62 14.22 15.71
N VAL A 650 7.12 15.37 15.24
CA VAL A 650 7.23 15.72 13.82
C VAL A 650 8.69 15.66 13.39
N ILE A 651 9.00 14.83 12.41
CA ILE A 651 10.34 14.68 11.83
C ILE A 651 10.46 15.56 10.57
N ASN A 652 11.39 16.50 10.55
CA ASN A 652 11.68 17.34 9.39
C ASN A 652 12.49 16.58 8.34
N ALA A 653 12.45 17.04 7.09
CA ALA A 653 13.14 16.41 5.97
C ALA A 653 14.69 16.30 6.15
N ASP A 654 15.28 17.14 7.00
CA ASP A 654 16.72 17.14 7.35
C ASP A 654 17.07 16.28 8.58
N GLY A 655 16.09 15.52 9.10
CA GLY A 655 16.23 14.65 10.26
C GLY A 655 16.18 15.38 11.61
N SER A 656 16.01 16.70 11.64
CA SER A 656 15.63 17.40 12.88
C SER A 656 14.21 17.00 13.31
N ALA A 657 13.90 17.04 14.60
CA ALA A 657 12.60 16.65 15.13
C ALA A 657 12.05 17.68 16.10
N LYS A 658 10.73 17.91 16.05
CA LYS A 658 9.98 18.75 16.98
C LYS A 658 9.05 17.86 17.81
N GLY A 659 9.09 18.03 19.13
CA GLY A 659 8.31 17.22 20.08
C GLY A 659 7.17 18.01 20.73
N TYR A 660 6.13 17.29 21.12
CA TYR A 660 4.96 17.82 21.79
C TYR A 660 4.51 16.83 22.87
N ARG A 661 4.71 17.20 24.13
CA ARG A 661 4.49 16.31 25.28
C ARG A 661 3.02 16.00 25.51
N GLY A 662 2.67 14.73 25.71
CA GLY A 662 1.37 14.28 26.19
C GLY A 662 1.09 14.78 27.61
N THR A 663 -0.11 15.30 27.86
CA THR A 663 -0.46 15.84 29.20
C THR A 663 -1.40 14.94 30.01
N GLY A 664 -1.77 13.78 29.46
CA GLY A 664 -2.83 12.89 29.96
C GLY A 664 -4.26 13.48 29.88
N ASN A 665 -4.39 14.75 29.50
CA ASN A 665 -5.67 15.44 29.37
C ASN A 665 -6.15 15.40 27.91
N LEU A 666 -6.74 14.28 27.53
CA LEU A 666 -7.20 14.00 26.16
C LEU A 666 -8.47 14.78 25.74
N ASN A 667 -8.93 15.75 26.54
CA ASN A 667 -10.07 16.59 26.21
C ASN A 667 -9.65 17.73 25.25
N ALA A 668 -9.83 17.50 23.95
CA ALA A 668 -9.60 18.46 22.87
C ALA A 668 -10.22 19.85 23.12
N ALA A 669 -11.46 19.90 23.64
CA ALA A 669 -12.17 21.15 23.90
C ALA A 669 -11.53 22.00 25.03
N SER A 670 -10.59 21.44 25.79
CA SER A 670 -9.81 22.16 26.81
C SER A 670 -8.52 22.81 26.27
N GLY A 671 -8.15 22.55 25.01
CA GLY A 671 -6.97 23.13 24.33
C GLY A 671 -5.62 22.74 24.93
N ARG A 672 -5.57 21.70 25.76
CA ARG A 672 -4.38 21.26 26.50
C ARG A 672 -4.24 19.74 26.46
N VAL A 673 -4.16 19.19 25.26
CA VAL A 673 -3.78 17.78 25.05
C VAL A 673 -2.25 17.66 25.01
N TRP A 674 -1.61 18.56 24.28
CA TRP A 674 -0.16 18.58 24.03
C TRP A 674 0.51 19.83 24.59
N GLN A 675 1.74 19.70 25.09
CA GLN A 675 2.64 20.80 25.45
C GLN A 675 3.76 20.90 24.42
N ASP A 676 3.86 22.03 23.70
CA ASP A 676 4.96 22.26 22.74
C ASP A 676 6.32 22.28 23.46
N LEU A 677 7.23 21.37 23.07
CA LEU A 677 8.59 21.25 23.59
C LEU A 677 9.61 22.00 22.72
N GLY A 678 9.24 22.35 21.49
CA GLY A 678 10.17 22.87 20.49
C GLY A 678 11.03 21.78 19.85
N VAL A 679 12.22 22.17 19.37
CA VAL A 679 13.13 21.26 18.65
C VAL A 679 13.82 20.33 19.64
N ILE A 680 13.39 19.07 19.65
CA ILE A 680 13.94 18.03 20.53
C ILE A 680 15.24 17.43 19.98
N ALA A 681 15.41 17.39 18.66
CA ALA A 681 16.63 16.95 17.99
C ALA A 681 16.96 17.88 16.82
N THR A 682 18.21 18.34 16.72
CA THR A 682 18.66 19.22 15.61
C THR A 682 18.99 18.48 14.32
N GLY A 683 18.80 17.16 14.29
CA GLY A 683 19.22 16.30 13.18
C GLY A 683 20.74 16.05 13.18
N VAL A 684 21.14 14.96 12.52
CA VAL A 684 22.54 14.51 12.46
C VAL A 684 23.09 14.47 11.03
N GLY A 685 22.43 15.18 10.11
CA GLY A 685 22.76 15.20 8.68
C GLY A 685 22.23 14.01 7.88
N ALA A 686 21.36 13.19 8.47
CA ALA A 686 20.58 12.17 7.79
C ALA A 686 19.19 12.71 7.41
N ALA A 687 18.63 12.25 6.30
CA ALA A 687 17.29 12.65 5.88
C ALA A 687 16.19 12.08 6.81
N GLY A 688 15.08 12.81 6.94
CA GLY A 688 14.00 12.48 7.88
C GLY A 688 13.37 11.09 7.68
N ASP A 689 13.32 10.59 6.45
CA ASP A 689 12.82 9.24 6.10
C ASP A 689 13.60 8.10 6.79
N LYS A 690 14.80 8.40 7.29
CA LYS A 690 15.72 7.48 7.96
C LYS A 690 15.61 7.50 9.48
N VAL A 691 14.92 8.49 10.06
CA VAL A 691 14.83 8.67 11.51
C VAL A 691 13.74 7.78 12.10
N ARG A 692 14.03 7.11 13.22
CA ARG A 692 13.06 6.34 14.02
C ARG A 692 13.22 6.70 15.49
N PHE A 693 12.17 6.46 16.26
CA PHE A 693 12.19 6.52 17.72
C PHE A 693 11.79 5.15 18.25
N ALA A 694 12.53 4.65 19.25
CA ALA A 694 12.26 3.43 20.00
C ALA A 694 13.20 3.36 21.21
N ASP A 695 12.77 2.77 22.32
CA ASP A 695 13.62 2.50 23.49
C ASP A 695 14.54 1.30 23.19
N ILE A 696 15.86 1.51 23.02
CA ILE A 696 16.82 0.43 22.74
C ILE A 696 17.62 -0.03 23.96
N ASN A 697 17.52 0.66 25.10
CA ASN A 697 18.25 0.34 26.33
C ASN A 697 17.36 -0.15 27.49
N GLY A 698 16.04 -0.02 27.36
CA GLY A 698 15.01 -0.45 28.32
C GLY A 698 14.83 0.50 29.49
N ASP A 699 15.16 1.79 29.33
CA ASP A 699 15.00 2.80 30.39
C ASP A 699 13.61 3.48 30.42
N GLY A 700 12.76 3.19 29.43
CA GLY A 700 11.41 3.74 29.27
C GLY A 700 11.35 5.05 28.49
N ILE A 701 12.45 5.49 27.87
CA ILE A 701 12.54 6.71 27.09
C ILE A 701 12.93 6.37 25.65
N ALA A 702 12.27 6.96 24.67
CA ALA A 702 12.55 6.68 23.27
C ALA A 702 13.88 7.29 22.79
N ASP A 703 14.72 6.47 22.17
CA ASP A 703 16.00 6.87 21.59
C ASP A 703 15.86 7.41 20.17
N TYR A 704 16.72 8.36 19.79
CA TYR A 704 16.80 8.84 18.41
C TYR A 704 17.69 7.91 17.58
N LEU A 705 17.10 7.28 16.57
CA LEU A 705 17.77 6.29 15.70
C LEU A 705 17.85 6.78 14.25
N VAL A 706 18.97 6.49 13.58
CA VAL A 706 19.12 6.68 12.12
C VAL A 706 19.35 5.33 11.45
N VAL A 707 18.41 4.94 10.60
CA VAL A 707 18.48 3.72 9.78
C VAL A 707 18.98 4.05 8.37
N TRP A 708 20.19 3.60 8.06
CA TRP A 708 20.81 3.73 6.75
C TRP A 708 20.22 2.77 5.72
N ASP A 709 20.43 3.05 4.42
CA ASP A 709 19.82 2.31 3.33
C ASP A 709 20.17 0.80 3.30
N THR A 710 21.25 0.39 3.98
CA THR A 710 21.68 -1.02 4.17
C THR A 710 21.05 -1.72 5.39
N GLY A 711 20.12 -1.05 6.09
CA GLY A 711 19.56 -1.48 7.37
C GLY A 711 20.50 -1.26 8.56
N ALA A 712 21.64 -0.58 8.36
CA ALA A 712 22.55 -0.27 9.47
C ALA A 712 21.97 0.85 10.36
N VAL A 713 22.27 0.84 11.65
CA VAL A 713 21.61 1.73 12.63
C VAL A 713 22.64 2.44 13.49
N ASP A 714 22.60 3.77 13.51
CA ASP A 714 23.26 4.60 14.51
C ASP A 714 22.23 5.11 15.53
N ALA A 715 22.59 5.15 16.81
CA ALA A 715 21.71 5.54 17.91
C ALA A 715 22.27 6.68 18.78
N TRP A 716 21.35 7.47 19.31
CA TRP A 716 21.57 8.49 20.33
C TRP A 716 20.52 8.31 21.43
N LEU A 717 20.99 7.95 22.63
CA LEU A 717 20.14 7.59 23.75
C LEU A 717 19.37 8.79 24.28
N GLY A 718 18.09 8.58 24.63
CA GLY A 718 17.27 9.54 25.36
C GLY A 718 17.90 9.96 26.69
N THR A 719 17.36 11.04 27.28
CA THR A 719 17.82 11.52 28.60
C THR A 719 16.69 11.87 29.56
N GLY A 720 15.43 11.92 29.07
CA GLY A 720 14.26 12.41 29.81
C GLY A 720 14.40 13.83 30.38
N ALA A 721 15.44 14.57 29.98
CA ALA A 721 15.72 15.89 30.51
C ALA A 721 14.84 16.94 29.82
N VAL A 722 14.29 17.88 30.60
CA VAL A 722 13.35 18.92 30.15
C VAL A 722 13.78 19.56 28.81
N LEU A 723 13.05 19.17 27.75
CA LEU A 723 13.46 19.14 26.35
C LEU A 723 13.56 20.55 25.71
N THR A 724 14.44 21.40 26.25
CA THR A 724 14.47 22.85 25.97
C THR A 724 15.75 23.34 25.29
N ASP A 725 16.76 22.48 25.08
CA ASP A 725 17.84 22.72 24.12
C ASP A 725 18.34 21.42 23.47
N ALA A 726 19.24 21.53 22.49
CA ALA A 726 19.65 20.48 21.56
C ALA A 726 20.49 19.32 22.17
N ARG A 727 20.39 19.05 23.47
CA ARG A 727 21.19 18.06 24.22
C ARG A 727 20.38 16.90 24.78
N ASN A 728 19.17 16.69 24.27
CA ASN A 728 18.24 15.68 24.75
C ASN A 728 18.68 14.24 24.44
N PHE A 729 19.60 14.04 23.48
CA PHE A 729 20.07 12.74 23.04
C PHE A 729 21.59 12.60 23.09
N ASN A 730 22.09 11.57 23.79
CA ASN A 730 23.52 11.26 23.95
C ASN A 730 23.97 10.24 22.90
N LYS A 731 24.96 10.58 22.08
CA LYS A 731 25.44 9.66 21.03
C LYS A 731 26.00 8.35 21.60
N LEU A 732 25.35 7.23 21.29
CA LEU A 732 25.88 5.88 21.52
C LEU A 732 26.75 5.43 20.33
N GLY A 733 26.28 5.66 19.10
CA GLY A 733 26.99 5.30 17.87
C GLY A 733 26.35 4.13 17.13
N ARG A 734 27.16 3.36 16.38
CA ARG A 734 26.71 2.26 15.54
C ARG A 734 26.25 1.09 16.41
N ILE A 735 24.95 0.80 16.42
CA ILE A 735 24.38 -0.32 17.17
C ILE A 735 24.08 -1.53 16.28
N ALA A 736 23.87 -1.35 14.98
CA ALA A 736 23.67 -2.45 14.03
C ALA A 736 24.42 -2.22 12.72
N ALA A 737 25.14 -3.23 12.22
CA ALA A 737 25.78 -3.19 10.90
C ALA A 737 24.77 -3.28 9.73
N GLY A 738 23.53 -3.69 10.02
CA GLY A 738 22.48 -3.96 9.05
C GLY A 738 22.53 -5.40 8.54
N VAL A 739 21.35 -5.97 8.27
CA VAL A 739 21.19 -7.38 7.88
C VAL A 739 21.12 -7.59 6.36
N GLY A 740 21.43 -6.56 5.58
CA GLY A 740 21.34 -6.56 4.11
C GLY A 740 19.94 -6.29 3.55
N ALA A 741 18.96 -6.00 4.41
CA ALA A 741 17.64 -5.49 4.03
C ALA A 741 17.69 -3.96 3.80
N PRO A 742 16.80 -3.39 2.97
CA PRO A 742 16.71 -1.95 2.80
C PRO A 742 16.29 -1.25 4.11
N GLY A 743 16.92 -0.12 4.44
CA GLY A 743 16.59 0.66 5.65
C GLY A 743 15.12 1.06 5.78
N SER A 744 14.42 1.27 4.66
CA SER A 744 12.98 1.56 4.62
C SER A 744 12.09 0.43 5.16
N LYS A 745 12.60 -0.81 5.21
CA LYS A 745 11.93 -2.00 5.74
C LYS A 745 12.24 -2.27 7.22
N VAL A 746 13.14 -1.52 7.84
CA VAL A 746 13.51 -1.72 9.26
C VAL A 746 12.50 -1.03 10.19
N ARG A 747 12.08 -1.74 11.23
CA ARG A 747 11.23 -1.26 12.33
C ARG A 747 11.83 -1.72 13.66
N PHE A 748 11.33 -1.14 14.75
CA PHE A 748 11.70 -1.52 16.12
C PHE A 748 10.43 -1.68 16.93
N ALA A 749 10.34 -2.75 17.71
CA ALA A 749 9.28 -3.00 18.69
C ALA A 749 9.75 -4.15 19.60
N ASP A 750 9.36 -4.16 20.87
CA ASP A 750 9.63 -5.27 21.78
C ASP A 750 8.69 -6.46 21.43
N VAL A 751 9.23 -7.54 20.84
CA VAL A 751 8.42 -8.70 20.44
C VAL A 751 8.51 -9.88 21.41
N ASP A 752 9.31 -9.79 22.47
CA ASP A 752 9.41 -10.85 23.49
C ASP A 752 9.05 -10.41 24.93
N GLY A 753 8.87 -9.12 25.15
CA GLY A 753 8.35 -8.50 26.38
C GLY A 753 9.43 -8.24 27.44
N ASP A 754 10.72 -8.20 27.06
CA ASP A 754 11.82 -7.94 27.99
C ASP A 754 12.08 -6.45 28.28
N GLY A 755 11.40 -5.55 27.55
CA GLY A 755 11.49 -4.10 27.65
C GLY A 755 12.46 -3.46 26.66
N LEU A 756 13.12 -4.23 25.78
CA LEU A 756 14.05 -3.73 24.79
C LEU A 756 13.43 -3.78 23.38
N ALA A 757 13.52 -2.69 22.61
CA ALA A 757 13.03 -2.74 21.24
C ALA A 757 13.92 -3.62 20.34
N ASP A 758 13.32 -4.62 19.70
CA ASP A 758 13.98 -5.57 18.81
C ASP A 758 14.14 -5.01 17.39
N TYR A 759 15.14 -5.51 16.65
CA TYR A 759 15.36 -5.12 15.26
C TYR A 759 14.49 -5.99 14.35
N LEU A 760 13.55 -5.37 13.63
CA LEU A 760 12.58 -6.04 12.77
C LEU A 760 12.77 -5.62 11.30
N VAL A 761 12.65 -6.57 10.37
CA VAL A 761 12.55 -6.30 8.92
C VAL A 761 11.17 -6.69 8.43
N THR A 762 10.36 -5.70 8.07
CA THR A 762 8.99 -5.85 7.58
C THR A 762 8.94 -5.73 6.06
N TRP A 763 8.35 -6.73 5.39
CA TRP A 763 8.27 -6.77 3.93
C TRP A 763 6.85 -6.51 3.41
N ASP A 764 6.75 -6.07 2.15
CA ASP A 764 5.49 -6.01 1.43
C ASP A 764 4.84 -7.39 1.36
N GLY A 765 3.72 -7.51 2.05
CA GLY A 765 3.00 -8.76 2.24
C GLY A 765 2.91 -9.28 3.66
N GLY A 766 3.55 -8.58 4.60
CA GLY A 766 3.38 -8.83 6.02
C GLY A 766 4.38 -9.80 6.63
N SER A 767 5.33 -10.31 5.85
CA SER A 767 6.36 -11.17 6.44
C SER A 767 7.35 -10.32 7.24
N VAL A 768 7.73 -10.81 8.42
CA VAL A 768 8.61 -10.14 9.38
C VAL A 768 9.71 -11.10 9.81
N GLU A 769 10.95 -10.65 9.67
CA GLU A 769 12.14 -11.30 10.21
C GLU A 769 12.68 -10.45 11.37
N ALA A 770 13.05 -11.09 12.48
CA ALA A 770 13.38 -10.42 13.74
C ALA A 770 14.75 -10.83 14.32
N TRP A 771 15.34 -9.89 15.05
CA TRP A 771 16.56 -10.06 15.81
C TRP A 771 16.40 -9.44 17.20
N ARG A 772 16.49 -10.25 18.25
CA ARG A 772 16.34 -9.82 19.64
C ARG A 772 17.48 -8.91 20.09
N ASN A 773 17.15 -7.83 20.79
CA ASN A 773 18.11 -7.00 21.52
C ASN A 773 18.53 -7.67 22.83
N ASN A 774 19.83 -7.91 23.05
CA ASN A 774 20.34 -8.58 24.25
C ASN A 774 20.83 -7.62 25.35
N GLY A 775 20.40 -6.34 25.34
CA GLY A 775 20.70 -5.36 26.40
C GLY A 775 22.19 -5.01 26.59
N ASN A 776 23.05 -5.38 25.64
CA ASN A 776 24.51 -5.20 25.71
C ASN A 776 25.03 -4.03 24.87
N LEU A 777 24.13 -3.24 24.26
CA LEU A 777 24.45 -2.19 23.29
C LEU A 777 25.37 -1.09 23.86
N GLU A 778 25.20 -0.68 25.12
CA GLU A 778 26.11 0.28 25.78
C GLU A 778 27.48 -0.31 26.15
N LYS A 779 27.55 -1.62 26.38
CA LYS A 779 28.73 -2.30 26.93
C LYS A 779 29.66 -2.81 25.82
N GLN A 780 29.09 -3.25 24.70
CA GLN A 780 29.81 -3.85 23.56
C GLN A 780 29.13 -3.55 22.21
N PRO A 781 29.08 -2.29 21.75
CA PRO A 781 28.42 -1.91 20.48
C PRO A 781 29.02 -2.57 19.22
N GLU A 782 30.24 -3.11 19.32
CA GLU A 782 30.99 -3.76 18.23
C GLU A 782 30.77 -5.29 18.15
N LEU A 783 30.02 -5.89 19.09
CA LEU A 783 29.72 -7.33 19.16
C LEU A 783 28.21 -7.58 18.94
N PRO A 784 27.78 -8.81 18.58
CA PRO A 784 26.40 -9.07 18.19
C PRO A 784 25.44 -9.02 19.39
N SER A 785 25.05 -7.80 19.76
CA SER A 785 23.95 -7.53 20.68
C SER A 785 22.59 -7.94 20.09
N TRP A 786 22.55 -8.24 18.79
CA TRP A 786 21.38 -8.71 18.05
C TRP A 786 21.42 -10.23 17.85
N GLU A 787 20.50 -10.95 18.47
CA GLU A 787 20.33 -12.40 18.30
C GLU A 787 19.24 -12.69 17.26
N LYS A 788 19.57 -13.40 16.18
CA LYS A 788 18.59 -13.72 15.13
C LYS A 788 17.50 -14.65 15.66
N LEU A 789 16.25 -14.20 15.67
CA LEU A 789 15.04 -15.00 15.91
C LEU A 789 14.51 -15.65 14.63
N GLY A 790 14.80 -15.06 13.47
CA GLY A 790 14.34 -15.54 12.17
C GLY A 790 12.96 -15.00 11.80
N VAL A 791 12.22 -15.73 10.97
CA VAL A 791 10.90 -15.29 10.47
C VAL A 791 9.85 -15.51 11.55
N ILE A 792 9.48 -14.45 12.25
CA ILE A 792 8.43 -14.50 13.29
C ILE A 792 7.03 -14.46 12.66
N ALA A 793 6.84 -13.76 11.52
CA ALA A 793 5.59 -13.74 10.78
C ALA A 793 5.82 -14.04 9.30
N ALA A 794 5.04 -14.98 8.73
CA ALA A 794 5.13 -15.34 7.31
C ALA A 794 4.33 -14.40 6.38
N GLY A 795 3.61 -13.43 6.94
CA GLY A 795 2.68 -12.56 6.23
C GLY A 795 1.25 -13.09 6.17
N VAL A 796 0.35 -12.24 5.67
CA VAL A 796 -1.11 -12.48 5.69
C VAL A 796 -1.73 -12.22 4.31
N SER A 797 -2.89 -12.84 4.05
CA SER A 797 -3.47 -12.87 2.70
C SER A 797 -3.97 -11.51 2.19
N ASN A 798 -4.51 -10.65 3.06
CA ASN A 798 -4.78 -9.24 2.73
C ASN A 798 -3.54 -8.40 3.08
N GLN A 799 -2.70 -8.13 2.09
CA GLN A 799 -1.37 -7.55 2.27
C GLN A 799 -1.42 -6.05 2.60
N GLY A 800 -1.69 -5.76 3.86
CA GLY A 800 -1.75 -4.43 4.44
C GLY A 800 -0.40 -3.73 4.55
N ARG A 801 -0.39 -2.63 5.31
CA ARG A 801 0.79 -2.10 5.98
C ARG A 801 0.90 -2.81 7.33
N VAL A 802 2.12 -3.24 7.69
CA VAL A 802 2.41 -3.80 9.01
C VAL A 802 2.68 -2.65 9.98
N GLU A 803 2.02 -2.70 11.12
CA GLU A 803 2.35 -1.97 12.35
C GLU A 803 2.55 -2.98 13.48
N PHE A 804 3.11 -2.47 14.58
CA PHE A 804 3.31 -3.17 15.84
C PHE A 804 2.77 -2.31 16.96
N GLY A 805 2.21 -2.93 17.99
CA GLY A 805 1.69 -2.26 19.18
C GLY A 805 1.08 -3.25 20.16
N ASP A 806 1.02 -2.92 21.45
CA ASP A 806 0.43 -3.79 22.48
C ASP A 806 -1.08 -3.51 22.61
N LEU A 807 -1.91 -4.39 22.05
CA LEU A 807 -3.37 -4.23 22.13
C LEU A 807 -4.00 -4.91 23.35
N ASN A 808 -3.21 -5.53 24.23
CA ASN A 808 -3.70 -6.42 25.29
C ASN A 808 -3.11 -6.15 26.69
N GLY A 809 -2.01 -5.39 26.78
CA GLY A 809 -1.36 -4.95 28.01
C GLY A 809 -0.35 -5.97 28.58
N ASP A 810 0.11 -6.94 27.78
CA ASP A 810 1.11 -7.94 28.21
C ASP A 810 2.56 -7.57 27.86
N LYS A 811 2.77 -6.32 27.41
CA LYS A 811 4.02 -5.67 27.03
C LYS A 811 4.70 -6.21 25.78
N LYS A 812 4.01 -7.05 25.01
CA LYS A 812 4.54 -7.56 23.75
C LYS A 812 3.85 -6.88 22.59
N ALA A 813 4.64 -6.47 21.61
CA ALA A 813 4.12 -5.97 20.36
C ALA A 813 3.31 -7.07 19.63
N ASP A 814 2.03 -6.79 19.44
CA ASP A 814 1.13 -7.56 18.59
C ASP A 814 1.40 -7.23 17.11
N TYR A 815 1.17 -8.20 16.22
CA TYR A 815 1.33 -7.99 14.77
C TYR A 815 0.02 -7.43 14.20
N LEU A 816 0.08 -6.20 13.67
CA LEU A 816 -1.08 -5.45 13.20
C LEU A 816 -1.02 -5.25 11.69
N ASN A 817 -1.98 -5.80 10.95
CA ASN A 817 -2.05 -5.67 9.50
C ASN A 817 -3.20 -4.72 9.11
N VAL A 818 -2.82 -3.51 8.70
CA VAL A 818 -3.71 -2.41 8.31
C VAL A 818 -4.01 -2.50 6.81
N ASP A 819 -5.25 -2.78 6.45
CA ASP A 819 -5.67 -2.98 5.06
C ASP A 819 -5.44 -1.72 4.19
N ARG A 820 -4.84 -1.89 2.99
CA ARG A 820 -4.43 -0.76 2.14
C ARG A 820 -5.59 0.06 1.58
N GLU A 821 -6.79 -0.52 1.43
CA GLU A 821 -7.94 0.15 0.81
C GLU A 821 -8.97 0.66 1.83
N THR A 822 -9.08 0.00 3.00
CA THR A 822 -10.06 0.36 4.03
C THR A 822 -9.45 0.96 5.29
N ALA A 823 -8.14 0.83 5.49
CA ALA A 823 -7.46 1.08 6.76
C ALA A 823 -7.98 0.23 7.94
N ALA A 824 -8.75 -0.84 7.67
CA ALA A 824 -9.21 -1.77 8.71
C ALA A 824 -8.05 -2.63 9.21
N VAL A 825 -7.97 -2.81 10.53
CA VAL A 825 -6.86 -3.48 11.22
C VAL A 825 -7.23 -4.91 11.53
N ARG A 826 -6.40 -5.86 11.09
CA ARG A 826 -6.42 -7.24 11.58
C ARG A 826 -5.29 -7.45 12.56
N ALA A 827 -5.61 -7.84 13.79
CA ALA A 827 -4.63 -8.07 14.84
C ALA A 827 -4.35 -9.56 15.04
N TYR A 828 -3.10 -9.83 15.36
CA TYR A 828 -2.57 -11.15 15.65
C TYR A 828 -1.80 -11.01 16.96
N ILE A 829 -2.38 -11.55 18.04
CA ILE A 829 -1.88 -11.34 19.41
C ILE A 829 -0.65 -12.19 19.67
N ASN A 830 0.37 -11.61 20.28
CA ASN A 830 1.66 -12.23 20.54
C ASN A 830 1.62 -13.14 21.78
N GLN A 831 1.75 -14.46 21.58
CA GLN A 831 1.82 -15.44 22.68
C GLN A 831 3.24 -15.95 22.95
N CYS A 832 4.29 -15.23 22.52
CA CYS A 832 5.66 -15.58 22.89
C CYS A 832 5.82 -15.61 24.42
N ALA A 833 6.58 -16.60 24.89
CA ALA A 833 6.84 -16.78 26.30
C ALA A 833 7.88 -15.75 26.74
N GLY A 834 7.47 -14.81 27.60
CA GLY A 834 8.33 -13.71 28.02
C GLY A 834 9.67 -14.19 28.58
N SER A 835 10.75 -13.49 28.22
CA SER A 835 12.09 -13.79 28.70
C SER A 835 12.14 -13.62 30.23
N THR A 836 12.24 -14.75 30.94
CA THR A 836 12.46 -14.77 32.39
C THR A 836 13.94 -14.99 32.73
N ASP A 837 14.86 -14.71 31.79
CA ASP A 837 16.30 -14.92 32.01
C ASP A 837 16.80 -14.06 33.19
N PRO A 838 17.14 -14.68 34.34
CA PRO A 838 17.53 -13.94 35.54
C PRO A 838 18.90 -13.25 35.41
N ASN A 839 19.59 -13.41 34.26
CA ASN A 839 20.84 -12.72 33.96
C ASN A 839 20.63 -11.32 33.34
N VAL A 840 19.41 -10.93 32.95
CA VAL A 840 19.10 -9.56 32.55
C VAL A 840 18.98 -8.69 33.81
N VAL A 841 20.13 -8.24 34.31
CA VAL A 841 20.19 -7.29 35.43
C VAL A 841 19.75 -5.91 34.92
N ASN A 842 18.46 -5.62 35.07
CA ASN A 842 17.88 -4.30 34.90
C ASN A 842 18.65 -3.28 35.78
N PRO A 843 19.38 -2.30 35.20
CA PRO A 843 20.24 -1.38 35.96
C PRO A 843 19.45 -0.19 36.54
N GLY A 844 18.16 -0.37 36.84
CA GLY A 844 17.21 0.72 37.11
C GLY A 844 16.48 0.72 38.45
N THR A 845 16.65 -0.27 39.34
CA THR A 845 16.02 -0.23 40.68
C THR A 845 16.98 -0.50 41.85
N GLY A 846 17.01 0.44 42.79
CA GLY A 846 17.90 0.39 43.93
C GLY A 846 17.50 -0.64 44.98
N GLY A 847 18.19 -1.78 45.00
CA GLY A 847 18.51 -2.51 46.22
C GLY A 847 17.68 -3.76 46.55
N SER A 848 18.21 -4.94 46.18
CA SER A 848 18.49 -5.99 47.17
C SER A 848 19.43 -7.08 46.63
N LYS A 849 20.51 -7.33 47.39
CA LYS A 849 21.38 -8.53 47.47
C LYS A 849 21.45 -9.48 46.24
N SER A 850 22.63 -9.53 45.61
CA SER A 850 23.05 -10.64 44.75
C SER A 850 23.06 -11.99 45.48
N PRO A 851 22.81 -13.12 44.79
CA PRO A 851 23.26 -14.44 45.23
C PRO A 851 24.79 -14.53 45.15
N GLU A 852 25.39 -15.33 46.03
CA GLU A 852 26.83 -15.57 46.06
C GLU A 852 27.21 -16.64 45.03
N TRP A 853 28.23 -16.40 44.20
CA TRP A 853 28.77 -17.40 43.28
C TRP A 853 29.74 -18.33 44.03
N GLU A 854 29.44 -19.62 44.12
CA GLU A 854 30.42 -20.63 44.55
C GLU A 854 31.26 -21.14 43.37
N THR A 855 32.50 -21.53 43.65
CA THR A 855 33.43 -22.09 42.66
C THR A 855 33.57 -23.60 42.86
N ILE A 856 33.11 -24.41 41.90
CA ILE A 856 33.22 -25.87 41.92
C ILE A 856 34.39 -26.31 41.03
N GLU A 857 35.37 -27.04 41.60
CA GLU A 857 36.45 -27.64 40.81
C GLU A 857 35.94 -28.84 39.98
N CYS A 858 36.19 -28.83 38.67
CA CYS A 858 35.81 -29.94 37.80
C CYS A 858 36.76 -31.13 37.97
N THR A 859 36.29 -32.20 38.61
CA THR A 859 37.10 -33.39 38.96
C THR A 859 37.18 -34.45 37.85
N ASN A 860 36.68 -34.18 36.64
CA ASN A 860 36.71 -35.15 35.54
C ASN A 860 38.16 -35.38 35.04
N PRO A 861 38.73 -36.59 35.18
CA PRO A 861 40.12 -36.86 34.83
C PRO A 861 40.44 -36.67 33.33
N VAL A 862 39.42 -36.72 32.45
CA VAL A 862 39.59 -36.47 31.01
C VAL A 862 39.90 -35.00 30.72
N ILE A 863 39.43 -34.08 31.56
CA ILE A 863 39.57 -32.63 31.33
C ILE A 863 40.94 -32.13 31.82
N VAL A 864 41.42 -32.65 32.95
CA VAL A 864 42.68 -32.24 33.58
C VAL A 864 43.94 -32.92 33.00
N ASP A 865 43.80 -33.97 32.19
CA ASP A 865 44.94 -34.59 31.50
C ASP A 865 45.40 -33.75 30.30
N ALA A 866 46.59 -33.16 30.39
CA ALA A 866 47.21 -32.37 29.33
C ALA A 866 47.68 -33.19 28.12
N ALA A 867 47.73 -34.53 28.21
CA ALA A 867 48.09 -35.41 27.10
C ALA A 867 46.91 -35.70 26.14
N ILE A 868 45.67 -35.40 26.55
CA ILE A 868 44.46 -35.62 25.73
C ILE A 868 44.22 -34.43 24.80
N ASN A 869 43.81 -34.71 23.55
CA ASN A 869 43.53 -33.69 22.54
C ASN A 869 42.50 -32.65 23.04
N PRO A 870 42.72 -31.33 22.86
CA PRO A 870 41.81 -30.27 23.30
C PRO A 870 40.32 -30.50 22.95
N THR A 871 40.00 -30.99 21.75
CA THR A 871 38.62 -31.24 21.31
C THR A 871 37.97 -32.36 22.13
N THR A 872 38.73 -33.41 22.49
CA THR A 872 38.22 -34.51 23.33
C THR A 872 38.03 -34.07 24.78
N ARG A 873 38.87 -33.17 25.30
CA ARG A 873 38.71 -32.59 26.64
C ARG A 873 37.49 -31.66 26.71
N TRP A 874 37.30 -30.83 25.67
CA TRP A 874 36.13 -29.97 25.53
C TRP A 874 34.82 -30.76 25.51
N ASN A 875 34.76 -31.82 24.69
CA ASN A 875 33.59 -32.71 24.63
C ASN A 875 33.39 -33.57 25.91
N GLY A 876 34.34 -33.56 26.85
CA GLY A 876 34.21 -34.18 28.17
C GLY A 876 33.51 -33.32 29.22
N VAL A 877 33.24 -32.04 28.92
CA VAL A 877 32.50 -31.11 29.78
C VAL A 877 31.00 -31.38 29.65
N PHE A 878 30.43 -32.25 30.50
CA PHE A 878 28.98 -32.41 30.60
C PHE A 878 28.38 -31.32 31.49
N ALA A 879 27.67 -30.38 30.88
CA ALA A 879 27.09 -29.20 31.52
C ALA A 879 26.01 -29.41 32.63
N PRO A 880 25.24 -30.52 32.73
CA PRO A 880 24.13 -30.63 33.70
C PRO A 880 24.50 -30.69 35.19
N GLN A 881 25.79 -30.56 35.56
CA GLN A 881 26.26 -30.58 36.95
C GLN A 881 27.02 -29.30 37.36
N ALA A 882 27.01 -28.27 36.51
CA ALA A 882 27.54 -26.94 36.84
C ALA A 882 26.46 -25.98 37.39
N TRP A 883 25.21 -26.45 37.46
CA TRP A 883 24.04 -25.72 37.97
C TRP A 883 23.27 -26.63 38.95
N GLU A 884 23.59 -26.51 40.24
CA GLU A 884 22.71 -26.76 41.39
C GLU A 884 22.91 -25.61 42.40
#